data_AF-A0AAD1Y9N6-F1
#
_entry.id   AF-A0AAD1Y9N6-F1
#
_cell.length_a   1.000
_cell.length_b   1.000
_cell.length_c   1.000
_cell.angle_alpha   90.00
_cell.angle_beta   90.00
_cell.angle_gamma   90.00
#
_symmetry.space_group_name_H-M   'P 1'
#
loop_
_entity.id
_entity.type
_entity.pdbx_description
1 polymer ?
#
loop_
_entity_poly.entity_id
_entity_poly.type
_entity_poly.pdbx_seq_one_letter_code
_entity_poly.pdbx_strand_id
1 'polypeptide(L)'
;MEDTAPLKEEDLDLNFDDIALSSELERAMMKEFKDSMSQFDSSYFDIYEYINNLFPTDETLNNLDSVIEEFDRKIVECEKEIKDKVIQQAYENEQIKEELAKRDIMTLVNKFESIKQRAEESEEKVKTICSEIKSHDNAKKNILTSISSLKNLIMLVTAIEELRQFCINKEYKLASDLILATGELCDYFKEYENINEIHQAKKERDHLCSQLRIQLSEEFRKFDKGNSPEQLYEGCFAIDALGEQAVNEVRQWFCSFILESYIEAFSFDEENESAKFENTDRRFAWLKRTLKDYSNRFESIFPDEWNLKPMLAYEFCKTTKLHLDQILSNSHSDIDITVMIKILRKTLEFENYLHKRFLSKKKDEFDERVYLEGDADQIKEKYNKKGFDFDKDAKEKTHKKAREAGRTKISAHIYRFRGYISECFEPYLQKYAQTEENIIIDSLEQAMKDEELEGDDEYPFYKSSLLMFAEIKKSISRCTSFSNSKTFFDLHRSFMNVFRHYARSIKKNVPSLGQTQKETLDEKVEVTIAYIINTCEYCNRILPGLDEHIKNEIEESYKDEVNLDSSQELFRTLINQSIQTLLNSVEAKLLEQFSSIIKMNWSNFKAVNDTLDCIKNCKKILKNLCSSLETNLNSTYFSYFMNKLGPMVPKLYMEAIYRIKKCNEESSQQFQLDLLELKSALMDISKSSPKMTKTFVNLVNRSITQSETRLKVLGVPKAQICEVYNHLINDQDKSIEDFAKIAKIRGFNKTEFDLSQIQVDDE
;
A
#
# COMPACT_ATOMS: atom_id res chain seq x y z
N MET A 1 5.60 36.54 48.55
CA MET A 1 5.80 38.01 48.60
C MET A 1 4.40 38.56 48.53
N GLU A 2 3.75 38.64 49.69
CA GLU A 2 3.68 39.90 50.47
C GLU A 2 2.77 40.85 49.67
N ASP A 3 1.54 41.15 50.08
CA ASP A 3 1.20 41.75 51.37
C ASP A 3 -0.16 41.32 51.90
N THR A 4 -0.13 40.69 53.07
CA THR A 4 -1.07 40.91 54.16
C THR A 4 -0.78 42.26 54.81
N ALA A 5 -1.77 43.14 54.98
CA ALA A 5 -1.95 44.03 56.14
C ALA A 5 -3.08 45.07 55.90
N PRO A 6 -3.71 45.63 56.94
CA PRO A 6 -4.17 44.96 58.16
C PRO A 6 -5.62 45.36 58.52
N LEU A 7 -6.26 44.51 59.33
CA LEU A 7 -7.38 44.90 60.19
C LEU A 7 -6.89 46.04 61.09
N LYS A 8 -7.55 47.21 61.03
CA LYS A 8 -7.41 48.23 62.06
C LYS A 8 -8.29 47.84 63.24
N GLU A 9 -7.66 47.35 64.30
CA GLU A 9 -8.10 47.65 65.66
C GLU A 9 -7.95 49.15 65.87
N GLU A 10 -9.04 49.84 66.16
CA GLU A 10 -9.03 51.13 66.85
C GLU A 10 -10.41 51.31 67.53
N ASP A 11 -10.33 51.55 68.83
CA ASP A 11 -11.32 52.17 69.72
C ASP A 11 -12.37 51.27 70.41
N LEU A 12 -11.83 50.42 71.29
CA LEU A 12 -12.41 50.10 72.60
C LEU A 12 -12.30 51.34 73.52
N ASP A 13 -13.23 52.28 73.43
CA ASP A 13 -13.45 53.28 74.47
C ASP A 13 -14.61 52.84 75.37
N LEU A 14 -14.27 52.05 76.38
CA LEU A 14 -15.11 51.84 77.56
C LEU A 14 -15.06 53.13 78.40
N ASN A 15 -15.90 54.10 78.05
CA ASN A 15 -16.11 55.29 78.85
C ASN A 15 -16.97 54.93 80.07
N PHE A 16 -16.32 54.61 81.19
CA PHE A 16 -16.93 54.30 82.49
C PHE A 16 -17.19 55.53 83.37
N ASP A 17 -17.26 56.74 82.78
CA ASP A 17 -17.46 57.99 83.51
C ASP A 17 -18.90 58.56 83.46
N ASP A 18 -19.86 57.88 82.82
CA ASP A 18 -21.26 58.32 82.76
C ASP A 18 -22.20 57.47 83.64
N ILE A 19 -21.80 57.17 84.88
CA ILE A 19 -22.78 56.94 85.95
C ILE A 19 -23.18 58.31 86.49
N ALA A 20 -23.87 59.09 85.65
CA ALA A 20 -24.66 60.20 86.16
C ALA A 20 -25.77 59.58 87.02
N LEU A 21 -25.64 59.69 88.35
CA LEU A 21 -26.80 59.52 89.22
C LEU A 21 -27.91 60.38 88.61
N SER A 22 -29.04 59.74 88.28
CA SER A 22 -30.20 60.42 87.72
C SER A 22 -30.43 61.71 88.50
N SER A 23 -30.51 62.84 87.79
CA SER A 23 -30.82 64.15 88.37
C SER A 23 -32.09 64.16 89.24
N GLU A 24 -32.90 63.11 89.13
CA GLU A 24 -34.08 62.84 89.95
C GLU A 24 -33.73 62.29 91.34
N LEU A 25 -32.71 61.44 91.46
CA LEU A 25 -32.21 60.89 92.73
C LEU A 25 -31.40 61.93 93.51
N GLU A 26 -30.55 62.72 92.83
CA GLU A 26 -29.89 63.88 93.46
C GLU A 26 -30.91 64.94 93.89
N ARG A 27 -31.98 65.18 93.10
CA ARG A 27 -33.09 66.05 93.54
C ARG A 27 -33.86 65.45 94.71
N ALA A 28 -34.10 64.14 94.74
CA ALA A 28 -34.80 63.48 95.84
C ALA A 28 -33.98 63.56 97.14
N MET A 29 -32.67 63.29 97.08
CA MET A 29 -31.76 63.40 98.21
C MET A 29 -31.57 64.85 98.66
N MET A 30 -31.43 65.83 97.74
CA MET A 30 -31.35 67.25 98.10
C MET A 30 -32.68 67.81 98.65
N LYS A 31 -33.82 67.18 98.36
CA LYS A 31 -35.14 67.63 98.84
C LYS A 31 -35.47 67.07 100.21
N GLU A 32 -34.98 65.87 100.56
CA GLU A 32 -35.16 65.29 101.91
C GLU A 32 -34.18 65.86 102.96
N PHE A 33 -32.96 66.24 102.59
CA PHE A 33 -31.95 66.68 103.56
C PHE A 33 -31.86 68.21 103.79
N LYS A 34 -32.77 69.01 103.22
CA LYS A 34 -32.67 70.48 103.20
C LYS A 34 -33.13 71.19 104.49
N ASP A 35 -33.88 70.52 105.36
CA ASP A 35 -34.49 71.15 106.56
C ASP A 35 -33.81 70.80 107.89
N SER A 36 -32.69 70.06 107.87
CA SER A 36 -32.09 69.56 109.12
C SER A 36 -30.56 69.55 109.11
N MET A 37 -29.89 70.53 108.51
CA MET A 37 -28.51 70.81 108.92
C MET A 37 -28.56 71.58 110.24
N SER A 38 -28.76 70.82 111.30
CA SER A 38 -28.63 71.30 112.67
C SER A 38 -27.19 71.80 112.86
N GLN A 39 -27.04 72.84 113.66
CA GLN A 39 -25.78 73.57 113.89
C GLN A 39 -24.60 72.66 114.32
N PHE A 40 -24.89 71.42 114.74
CA PHE A 40 -23.93 70.40 115.17
C PHE A 40 -23.23 69.63 114.03
N ASP A 41 -23.76 69.64 112.80
CA ASP A 41 -23.20 68.85 111.68
C ASP A 41 -22.20 69.63 110.81
N SER A 42 -21.90 70.88 111.17
CA SER A 42 -20.88 71.66 110.46
C SER A 42 -19.48 71.33 110.97
N SER A 43 -18.57 71.03 110.04
CA SER A 43 -17.17 70.68 110.31
C SER A 43 -16.31 71.79 110.97
N TYR A 44 -16.90 72.96 111.22
CA TYR A 44 -16.32 74.13 111.88
C TYR A 44 -17.02 74.46 113.22
N PHE A 45 -17.70 73.50 113.84
CA PHE A 45 -18.36 73.73 115.13
C PHE A 45 -17.33 73.97 116.23
N ASP A 46 -17.14 75.25 116.58
CA ASP A 46 -16.30 75.64 117.69
C ASP A 46 -17.06 75.44 119.00
N ILE A 47 -16.74 74.33 119.67
CA ILE A 47 -17.30 73.95 120.96
C ILE A 47 -17.11 75.09 121.97
N TYR A 48 -16.00 75.82 121.91
CA TYR A 48 -15.73 76.91 122.84
C TYR A 48 -16.62 78.12 122.56
N GLU A 49 -16.91 78.43 121.28
CA GLU A 49 -17.86 79.49 120.92
C GLU A 49 -19.29 79.11 121.30
N TYR A 50 -19.67 77.85 121.12
CA TYR A 50 -20.99 77.34 121.52
C TYR A 50 -21.18 77.35 123.05
N ILE A 51 -20.17 76.93 123.81
CA ILE A 51 -20.20 76.95 125.28
C ILE A 51 -20.15 78.39 125.82
N ASN A 52 -19.34 79.28 125.23
CA ASN A 52 -19.28 80.69 125.63
C ASN A 52 -20.57 81.44 125.26
N ASN A 53 -21.27 81.05 124.19
CA ASN A 53 -22.61 81.56 123.88
C ASN A 53 -23.67 81.05 124.87
N LEU A 54 -23.48 79.86 125.44
CA LEU A 54 -24.35 79.30 126.48
C LEU A 54 -24.10 79.92 127.86
N PHE A 55 -22.87 80.36 128.17
CA PHE A 55 -22.50 81.02 129.44
C PHE A 55 -21.71 82.33 129.26
N PRO A 56 -22.33 83.42 128.79
CA PRO A 56 -21.60 84.64 128.39
C PRO A 56 -21.14 85.56 129.54
N THR A 57 -21.60 85.39 130.79
CA THR A 57 -21.14 86.18 131.97
C THR A 57 -21.16 85.34 133.25
N ASP A 58 -20.34 85.65 134.26
CA ASP A 58 -20.19 84.84 135.49
C ASP A 58 -21.52 84.57 136.25
N GLU A 59 -22.57 85.38 136.06
CA GLU A 59 -23.89 85.11 136.65
C GLU A 59 -24.68 83.98 135.94
N THR A 60 -24.32 83.58 134.71
CA THR A 60 -25.06 82.59 133.89
C THR A 60 -24.72 81.12 134.18
N LEU A 61 -23.64 80.83 134.90
CA LEU A 61 -23.19 79.46 135.23
C LEU A 61 -24.15 78.67 136.13
N ASN A 62 -25.17 79.31 136.71
CA ASN A 62 -26.16 78.63 137.55
C ASN A 62 -27.17 77.75 136.76
N ASN A 63 -27.19 77.77 135.41
CA ASN A 63 -28.19 77.08 134.57
C ASN A 63 -27.70 75.77 133.88
N LEU A 64 -26.58 75.18 134.27
CA LEU A 64 -25.96 74.03 133.58
C LEU A 64 -26.83 72.76 133.55
N ASP A 65 -27.46 72.38 134.67
CA ASP A 65 -28.11 71.07 134.82
C ASP A 65 -29.33 70.87 133.90
N SER A 66 -30.05 71.95 133.57
CA SER A 66 -31.24 71.86 132.71
C SER A 66 -30.93 71.48 131.26
N VAL A 67 -29.71 71.78 130.79
CA VAL A 67 -29.32 71.53 129.39
C VAL A 67 -29.00 70.06 129.16
N ILE A 68 -28.49 69.35 130.18
CA ILE A 68 -28.15 67.93 130.07
C ILE A 68 -29.42 67.06 129.92
N GLU A 69 -30.47 67.34 130.69
CA GLU A 69 -31.73 66.58 130.62
C GLU A 69 -32.42 66.64 129.24
N GLU A 70 -32.18 67.69 128.44
CA GLU A 70 -32.75 67.79 127.10
C GLU A 70 -32.09 66.83 126.11
N PHE A 71 -30.78 66.60 126.23
CA PHE A 71 -30.04 65.76 125.29
C PHE A 71 -30.38 64.27 125.41
N ASP A 72 -30.53 63.75 126.63
CA ASP A 72 -30.85 62.33 126.84
C ASP A 72 -32.19 61.93 126.22
N ARG A 73 -33.16 62.85 126.20
CA ARG A 73 -34.49 62.57 125.67
C ARG A 73 -34.47 62.35 124.15
N LYS A 74 -33.57 63.03 123.43
CA LYS A 74 -33.47 62.96 121.96
C LYS A 74 -32.88 61.63 121.46
N ILE A 75 -32.07 60.94 122.27
CA ILE A 75 -31.42 59.69 121.85
C ILE A 75 -32.43 58.53 121.72
N VAL A 76 -33.35 58.41 122.67
CA VAL A 76 -34.28 57.26 122.74
C VAL A 76 -35.29 57.21 121.60
N GLU A 77 -35.70 58.37 121.07
CA GLU A 77 -36.69 58.45 120.00
C GLU A 77 -36.14 57.89 118.67
N CYS A 78 -34.85 58.11 118.41
CA CYS A 78 -34.22 57.76 117.15
C CYS A 78 -34.07 56.23 116.95
N GLU A 79 -33.85 55.46 118.02
CA GLU A 79 -33.68 54.00 117.91
C GLU A 79 -34.95 53.26 117.48
N LYS A 80 -36.14 53.83 117.76
CA LYS A 80 -37.42 53.15 117.49
C LYS A 80 -37.77 53.12 116.01
N GLU A 81 -37.46 54.18 115.26
CA GLU A 81 -37.79 54.29 113.83
C GLU A 81 -37.04 53.29 112.95
N ILE A 82 -35.83 52.90 113.32
CA ILE A 82 -34.96 52.06 112.47
C ILE A 82 -35.55 50.65 112.28
N LYS A 83 -36.22 50.09 113.29
CA LYS A 83 -36.68 48.68 113.25
C LYS A 83 -37.83 48.44 112.27
N ASP A 84 -38.80 49.36 112.20
CA ASP A 84 -40.03 49.11 111.43
C ASP A 84 -39.76 49.08 109.91
N LYS A 85 -38.74 49.79 109.44
CA LYS A 85 -38.40 49.86 108.00
C LYS A 85 -37.84 48.56 107.42
N VAL A 86 -37.22 47.69 108.21
CA VAL A 86 -36.53 46.49 107.70
C VAL A 86 -37.50 45.36 107.30
N ILE A 87 -38.62 45.22 108.01
CA ILE A 87 -39.54 44.08 107.81
C ILE A 87 -40.29 44.19 106.47
N GLN A 88 -40.65 45.40 106.04
CA GLN A 88 -41.43 45.63 104.83
C GLN A 88 -40.65 45.24 103.55
N GLN A 89 -39.34 45.39 103.55
CA GLN A 89 -38.48 45.16 102.38
C GLN A 89 -38.37 43.67 101.97
N ALA A 90 -38.57 42.74 102.90
CA ALA A 90 -38.38 41.31 102.63
C ALA A 90 -39.49 40.70 101.74
N TYR A 91 -40.74 41.15 101.91
CA TYR A 91 -41.91 40.55 101.23
C TYR A 91 -42.00 40.93 99.74
N GLU A 92 -41.59 42.14 99.37
CA GLU A 92 -41.71 42.64 98.00
C GLU A 92 -40.73 41.97 97.02
N ASN A 93 -39.62 41.40 97.51
CA ASN A 93 -38.57 40.83 96.66
C ASN A 93 -38.91 39.49 95.99
N GLU A 94 -39.83 38.69 96.53
CA GLU A 94 -40.08 37.33 96.02
C GLU A 94 -41.01 37.33 94.79
N GLN A 95 -42.05 38.18 94.78
CA GLN A 95 -42.96 38.31 93.64
C GLN A 95 -42.27 38.88 92.38
N ILE A 96 -41.28 39.75 92.56
CA ILE A 96 -40.52 40.37 91.46
C ILE A 96 -39.77 39.32 90.63
N LYS A 97 -39.32 38.20 91.23
CA LYS A 97 -38.52 37.19 90.53
C LYS A 97 -39.31 36.38 89.49
N GLU A 98 -40.56 36.01 89.77
CA GLU A 98 -41.35 35.20 88.83
C GLU A 98 -41.78 35.98 87.59
N GLU A 99 -42.10 37.27 87.73
CA GLU A 99 -42.44 38.11 86.57
C GLU A 99 -41.23 38.35 85.65
N LEU A 100 -40.03 38.51 86.22
CA LEU A 100 -38.80 38.67 85.47
C LEU A 100 -38.53 37.48 84.53
N ALA A 101 -38.68 36.24 85.01
CA ALA A 101 -38.38 35.05 84.21
C ALA A 101 -39.29 34.88 82.97
N LYS A 102 -40.59 35.19 83.09
CA LYS A 102 -41.51 35.14 81.94
C LYS A 102 -41.19 36.23 80.93
N ARG A 103 -40.81 37.41 81.40
CA ARG A 103 -40.38 38.52 80.54
C ARG A 103 -39.18 38.12 79.70
N ASP A 104 -38.19 37.46 80.31
CA ASP A 104 -36.94 37.04 79.67
C ASP A 104 -37.13 36.00 78.55
N ILE A 105 -38.05 35.04 78.74
CA ILE A 105 -38.37 34.05 77.70
C ILE A 105 -39.05 34.73 76.50
N MET A 106 -39.98 35.65 76.74
CA MET A 106 -40.66 36.39 75.67
C MET A 106 -39.67 37.25 74.87
N THR A 107 -38.71 37.91 75.54
CA THR A 107 -37.64 38.63 74.86
C THR A 107 -36.73 37.70 74.05
N LEU A 108 -36.48 36.46 74.51
CA LEU A 108 -35.65 35.51 73.77
C LEU A 108 -36.32 35.05 72.47
N VAL A 109 -37.61 34.74 72.49
CA VAL A 109 -38.36 34.33 71.28
C VAL A 109 -38.39 35.48 70.26
N ASN A 110 -38.66 36.70 70.72
CA ASN A 110 -38.62 37.88 69.85
C ASN A 110 -37.23 38.12 69.24
N LYS A 111 -36.16 37.87 70.02
CA LYS A 111 -34.78 37.93 69.50
C LYS A 111 -34.53 36.86 68.45
N PHE A 112 -35.01 35.64 68.64
CA PHE A 112 -34.84 34.55 67.67
C PHE A 112 -35.56 34.86 66.34
N GLU A 113 -36.79 35.36 66.42
CA GLU A 113 -37.57 35.75 65.24
C GLU A 113 -36.90 36.92 64.50
N SER A 114 -36.38 37.90 65.24
CA SER A 114 -35.57 38.99 64.67
C SER A 114 -34.29 38.49 64.00
N ILE A 115 -33.58 37.53 64.60
CA ILE A 115 -32.36 36.95 63.99
C ILE A 115 -32.71 36.21 62.70
N LYS A 116 -33.79 35.44 62.68
CA LYS A 116 -34.24 34.72 61.48
C LYS A 116 -34.57 35.71 60.35
N GLN A 117 -35.36 36.75 60.63
CA GLN A 117 -35.68 37.78 59.65
C GLN A 117 -34.41 38.48 59.13
N ARG A 118 -33.49 38.85 60.02
CA ARG A 118 -32.20 39.44 59.64
C ARG A 118 -31.36 38.51 58.76
N ALA A 119 -31.41 37.20 58.99
CA ALA A 119 -30.68 36.22 58.19
C ALA A 119 -31.27 36.10 56.77
N GLU A 120 -32.60 36.07 56.63
CA GLU A 120 -33.30 36.06 55.33
C GLU A 120 -33.00 37.36 54.54
N GLU A 121 -33.09 38.51 55.20
CA GLU A 121 -32.72 39.80 54.59
C GLU A 121 -31.23 39.84 54.19
N SER A 122 -30.34 39.19 54.96
CA SER A 122 -28.91 39.11 54.63
C SER A 122 -28.65 38.21 53.42
N GLU A 123 -29.38 37.10 53.28
CA GLU A 123 -29.30 36.22 52.11
C GLU A 123 -29.73 36.96 50.83
N GLU A 124 -30.85 37.68 50.88
CA GLU A 124 -31.35 38.46 49.73
C GLU A 124 -30.36 39.57 49.32
N LYS A 125 -29.77 40.27 50.30
CA LYS A 125 -28.72 41.27 50.05
C LYS A 125 -27.49 40.65 49.40
N VAL A 126 -27.00 39.53 49.92
CA VAL A 126 -25.83 38.84 49.35
C VAL A 126 -26.10 38.37 47.92
N LYS A 127 -27.30 37.84 47.65
CA LYS A 127 -27.70 37.42 46.30
C LYS A 127 -27.72 38.58 45.32
N THR A 128 -28.20 39.75 45.76
CA THR A 128 -28.18 40.98 44.96
C THR A 128 -26.74 41.43 44.68
N ILE A 129 -25.88 41.45 45.70
CA ILE A 129 -24.44 41.79 45.56
C ILE A 129 -23.74 40.85 44.57
N CYS A 130 -23.95 39.54 44.67
CA CYS A 130 -23.34 38.58 43.75
C CYS A 130 -23.81 38.78 42.29
N SER A 131 -25.07 39.17 42.08
CA SER A 131 -25.59 39.53 40.75
C SER A 131 -24.92 40.79 40.19
N GLU A 132 -24.75 41.81 41.01
CA GLU A 132 -24.06 43.05 40.64
C GLU A 132 -22.59 42.80 40.31
N ILE A 133 -21.87 42.01 41.12
CA ILE A 133 -20.47 41.62 40.86
C ILE A 133 -20.36 40.92 39.50
N LYS A 134 -21.27 39.97 39.21
CA LYS A 134 -21.28 39.28 37.91
C LYS A 134 -21.54 40.25 36.75
N SER A 135 -22.43 41.21 36.92
CA SER A 135 -22.70 42.25 35.93
C SER A 135 -21.47 43.14 35.69
N HIS A 136 -20.76 43.49 36.76
CA HIS A 136 -19.54 44.29 36.70
C HIS A 136 -18.39 43.53 36.05
N ASP A 137 -18.22 42.25 36.36
CA ASP A 137 -17.25 41.37 35.71
C ASP A 137 -17.54 41.21 34.21
N ASN A 138 -18.82 41.07 33.84
CA ASN A 138 -19.23 41.04 32.44
C ASN A 138 -18.92 42.37 31.75
N ALA A 139 -19.20 43.51 32.38
CA ALA A 139 -18.87 44.83 31.85
C ALA A 139 -17.35 44.99 31.68
N LYS A 140 -16.55 44.61 32.68
CA LYS A 140 -15.09 44.63 32.63
C LYS A 140 -14.54 43.75 31.50
N LYS A 141 -15.05 42.52 31.36
CA LYS A 141 -14.66 41.62 30.27
C LYS A 141 -15.00 42.23 28.91
N ASN A 142 -16.22 42.72 28.72
CA ASN A 142 -16.65 43.34 27.47
C ASN A 142 -15.77 44.56 27.12
N ILE A 143 -15.49 45.42 28.08
CA ILE A 143 -14.62 46.60 27.89
C ILE A 143 -13.20 46.16 27.52
N LEU A 144 -12.62 45.18 28.22
CA LEU A 144 -11.28 44.68 27.92
C LEU A 144 -11.23 44.05 26.52
N THR A 145 -12.23 43.26 26.15
CA THR A 145 -12.35 42.71 24.79
C THR A 145 -12.46 43.81 23.75
N SER A 146 -13.28 44.84 23.97
CA SER A 146 -13.39 45.98 23.06
C SER A 146 -12.08 46.76 22.92
N ILE A 147 -11.37 47.02 24.03
CA ILE A 147 -10.07 47.70 24.01
C ILE A 147 -9.04 46.85 23.23
N SER A 148 -8.97 45.55 23.49
CA SER A 148 -8.06 44.65 22.77
C SER A 148 -8.38 44.57 21.27
N SER A 149 -9.65 44.46 20.90
CA SER A 149 -10.07 44.46 19.49
C SER A 149 -9.75 45.79 18.79
N LEU A 150 -9.99 46.93 19.43
CA LEU A 150 -9.62 48.25 18.88
C LEU A 150 -8.10 48.40 18.74
N LYS A 151 -7.33 47.94 19.72
CA LYS A 151 -5.87 47.94 19.66
C LYS A 151 -5.36 47.08 18.51
N ASN A 152 -5.92 45.88 18.32
CA ASN A 152 -5.57 45.00 17.21
C ASN A 152 -5.95 45.62 15.85
N LEU A 153 -7.04 46.38 15.77
CA LEU A 153 -7.44 47.08 14.55
C LEU A 153 -6.48 48.22 14.21
N ILE A 154 -6.09 49.03 15.20
CA ILE A 154 -5.06 50.06 15.03
C ILE A 154 -3.77 49.41 14.55
N MET A 155 -3.35 48.31 15.18
CA MET A 155 -2.15 47.57 14.81
C MET A 155 -2.22 47.03 13.38
N LEU A 156 -3.38 46.54 12.93
CA LEU A 156 -3.60 46.09 11.55
C LEU A 156 -3.47 47.24 10.55
N VAL A 157 -4.13 48.38 10.78
CA VAL A 157 -4.07 49.53 9.88
C VAL A 157 -2.66 50.13 9.82
N THR A 158 -1.98 50.27 10.97
CA THR A 158 -0.59 50.73 11.00
C THR A 158 0.34 49.77 10.26
N ALA A 159 0.18 48.46 10.46
CA ALA A 159 0.98 47.44 9.77
C ALA A 159 0.75 47.44 8.24
N ILE A 160 -0.48 47.70 7.77
CA ILE A 160 -0.79 47.83 6.33
C ILE A 160 -0.08 49.05 5.73
N GLU A 161 -0.06 50.19 6.44
CA GLU A 161 0.63 51.39 5.95
C GLU A 161 2.15 51.22 5.96
N GLU A 162 2.72 50.56 6.99
CA GLU A 162 4.14 50.17 7.01
C GLU A 162 4.47 49.20 5.87
N LEU A 163 3.63 48.19 5.63
CA LEU A 163 3.79 47.24 4.52
C LEU A 163 3.84 47.97 3.17
N ARG A 164 2.98 48.98 2.97
CA ARG A 164 2.99 49.81 1.77
C ARG A 164 4.32 50.53 1.58
N GLN A 165 4.90 51.09 2.64
CA GLN A 165 6.22 51.75 2.57
C GLN A 165 7.33 50.76 2.22
N PHE A 166 7.34 49.57 2.84
CA PHE A 166 8.35 48.55 2.55
C PHE A 166 8.25 47.97 1.14
N CYS A 167 7.04 47.84 0.58
CA CYS A 167 6.85 47.47 -0.82
C CYS A 167 7.49 48.49 -1.79
N ILE A 168 7.36 49.79 -1.49
CA ILE A 168 7.94 50.88 -2.29
C ILE A 168 9.47 50.91 -2.15
N ASN A 169 9.98 50.77 -0.93
CA ASN A 169 11.42 50.81 -0.63
C ASN A 169 12.16 49.53 -1.03
N LYS A 170 11.44 48.48 -1.45
CA LYS A 170 11.97 47.15 -1.82
C LYS A 170 12.65 46.41 -0.65
N GLU A 171 12.21 46.65 0.57
CA GLU A 171 12.70 45.96 1.77
C GLU A 171 11.92 44.66 1.98
N TYR A 172 12.18 43.66 1.13
CA TYR A 172 11.36 42.45 1.02
C TYR A 172 11.32 41.60 2.30
N LYS A 173 12.41 41.61 3.07
CA LYS A 173 12.48 40.87 4.33
C LYS A 173 11.53 41.42 5.40
N LEU A 174 11.44 42.75 5.51
CA LEU A 174 10.54 43.40 6.46
C LEU A 174 9.09 43.34 5.97
N ALA A 175 8.88 43.44 4.65
CA ALA A 175 7.57 43.21 4.04
C ALA A 175 7.04 41.80 4.33
N SER A 176 7.89 40.76 4.24
CA SER A 176 7.53 39.38 4.60
C SER A 176 7.01 39.25 6.04
N ASP A 177 7.74 39.82 6.99
CA ASP A 177 7.37 39.77 8.41
C ASP A 177 6.01 40.44 8.68
N LEU A 178 5.71 41.55 7.99
CA LEU A 178 4.43 42.24 8.09
C LEU A 178 3.28 41.53 7.36
N ILE A 179 3.55 40.83 6.25
CA ILE A 179 2.53 40.01 5.57
C ILE A 179 2.05 38.90 6.52
N LEU A 180 2.97 38.22 7.22
CA LEU A 180 2.61 37.21 8.21
C LEU A 180 1.83 37.82 9.39
N ALA A 181 2.31 38.93 9.95
CA ALA A 181 1.65 39.59 11.07
C ALA A 181 0.25 40.13 10.71
N THR A 182 0.09 40.74 9.54
CA THR A 182 -1.22 41.19 9.04
C THR A 182 -2.13 40.02 8.67
N GLY A 183 -1.57 38.88 8.27
CA GLY A 183 -2.27 37.60 8.13
C GLY A 183 -2.93 37.15 9.44
N GLU A 184 -2.13 37.01 10.51
CA GLU A 184 -2.61 36.62 11.85
C GLU A 184 -3.66 37.60 12.40
N LEU A 185 -3.49 38.91 12.16
CA LEU A 185 -4.46 39.92 12.60
C LEU A 185 -5.77 39.85 11.81
N CYS A 186 -5.73 39.63 10.50
CA CYS A 186 -6.95 39.40 9.74
C CYS A 186 -7.66 38.10 10.15
N ASP A 187 -6.90 37.10 10.58
CA ASP A 187 -7.45 35.85 11.12
C ASP A 187 -8.21 36.07 12.43
N TYR A 188 -7.70 36.93 13.33
CA TYR A 188 -8.43 37.38 14.53
C TYR A 188 -9.76 38.08 14.17
N PHE A 189 -9.80 38.82 13.06
CA PHE A 189 -10.98 39.56 12.63
C PHE A 189 -11.96 38.78 11.72
N LYS A 190 -11.77 37.47 11.50
CA LYS A 190 -12.67 36.64 10.66
C LYS A 190 -14.14 36.71 11.09
N GLU A 191 -14.40 36.72 12.39
CA GLU A 191 -15.78 36.81 12.92
C GLU A 191 -16.41 38.21 12.74
N TYR A 192 -15.60 39.22 12.44
CA TYR A 192 -16.00 40.62 12.26
C TYR A 192 -16.01 41.05 10.78
N GLU A 193 -16.02 40.10 9.84
CA GLU A 193 -15.92 40.36 8.40
C GLU A 193 -17.08 41.19 7.82
N ASN A 194 -18.22 41.24 8.53
CA ASN A 194 -19.38 42.07 8.17
C ASN A 194 -19.16 43.58 8.37
N ILE A 195 -18.05 43.99 8.99
CA ILE A 195 -17.70 45.40 9.19
C ILE A 195 -16.92 45.91 7.98
N ASN A 196 -17.43 46.97 7.34
CA ASN A 196 -16.88 47.50 6.09
C ASN A 196 -15.42 47.94 6.21
N GLU A 197 -15.01 48.53 7.33
CA GLU A 197 -13.66 49.02 7.58
C GLU A 197 -12.64 47.88 7.68
N ILE A 198 -13.02 46.76 8.31
CA ILE A 198 -12.19 45.56 8.42
C ILE A 198 -12.08 44.88 7.05
N HIS A 199 -13.19 44.78 6.32
CA HIS A 199 -13.20 44.26 4.96
C HIS A 199 -12.35 45.13 4.02
N GLN A 200 -12.40 46.46 4.16
CA GLN A 200 -11.56 47.37 3.40
C GLN A 200 -10.08 47.19 3.73
N ALA A 201 -9.70 47.12 5.01
CA ALA A 201 -8.32 46.88 5.43
C ALA A 201 -7.79 45.54 4.89
N LYS A 202 -8.59 44.48 4.95
CA LYS A 202 -8.25 43.17 4.36
C LYS A 202 -8.05 43.27 2.85
N LYS A 203 -8.93 43.98 2.14
CA LYS A 203 -8.83 44.20 0.69
C LYS A 203 -7.59 45.01 0.31
N GLU A 204 -7.26 46.03 1.10
CA GLU A 204 -6.04 46.84 0.90
C GLU A 204 -4.78 46.00 1.11
N ARG A 205 -4.73 45.17 2.16
CA ARG A 205 -3.66 44.19 2.37
C ARG A 205 -3.53 43.23 1.18
N ASP A 206 -4.64 42.62 0.74
CA ASP A 206 -4.64 41.65 -0.37
C ASP A 206 -4.21 42.30 -1.69
N HIS A 207 -4.58 43.56 -1.89
CA HIS A 207 -4.12 44.36 -3.03
C HIS A 207 -2.61 44.61 -2.99
N LEU A 208 -2.06 45.03 -1.84
CA LEU A 208 -0.62 45.20 -1.67
C LEU A 208 0.15 43.90 -1.84
N CYS A 209 -0.37 42.78 -1.32
CA CYS A 209 0.21 41.45 -1.52
C CYS A 209 0.23 41.06 -3.01
N SER A 210 -0.85 41.34 -3.74
CA SER A 210 -0.94 41.08 -5.17
C SER A 210 0.02 41.96 -5.99
N GLN A 211 0.14 43.24 -5.63
CA GLN A 211 1.12 44.16 -6.25
C GLN A 211 2.55 43.69 -5.99
N LEU A 212 2.87 43.32 -4.75
CA LEU A 212 4.19 42.82 -4.37
C LEU A 212 4.53 41.52 -5.12
N ARG A 213 3.56 40.62 -5.28
CA ARG A 213 3.72 39.39 -6.08
C ARG A 213 4.11 39.69 -7.52
N ILE A 214 3.43 40.64 -8.17
CA ILE A 214 3.75 41.07 -9.55
C ILE A 214 5.15 41.70 -9.59
N GLN A 215 5.43 42.64 -8.69
CA GLN A 215 6.74 43.31 -8.60
C GLN A 215 7.88 42.30 -8.42
N LEU A 216 7.76 41.37 -7.47
CA LEU A 216 8.75 40.31 -7.26
C LEU A 216 8.90 39.45 -8.52
N SER A 217 7.80 39.02 -9.13
CA SER A 217 7.85 38.21 -10.36
C SER A 217 8.61 38.90 -11.51
N GLU A 218 8.49 40.23 -11.64
CA GLU A 218 9.24 41.01 -12.63
C GLU A 218 10.73 41.17 -12.25
N GLU A 219 11.03 41.36 -10.98
CA GLU A 219 12.41 41.47 -10.47
C GLU A 219 13.17 40.15 -10.64
N PHE A 220 12.51 39.00 -10.39
CA PHE A 220 13.07 37.68 -10.69
C PHE A 220 13.30 37.50 -12.19
N ARG A 221 12.38 37.97 -13.06
CA ARG A 221 12.56 37.93 -14.53
C ARG A 221 13.70 38.81 -15.05
N LYS A 222 14.07 39.88 -14.34
CA LYS A 222 15.16 40.81 -14.71
C LYS A 222 16.52 40.39 -14.15
N PHE A 223 16.64 39.18 -13.58
CA PHE A 223 17.85 38.67 -12.93
C PHE A 223 19.15 38.85 -13.75
N ASP A 224 19.12 38.59 -15.06
CA ASP A 224 20.30 38.71 -15.93
C ASP A 224 20.76 40.16 -16.20
N LYS A 225 20.02 41.18 -15.72
CA LYS A 225 20.27 42.60 -16.00
C LYS A 225 20.80 43.41 -14.80
N GLY A 226 21.35 42.74 -13.77
CA GLY A 226 22.13 43.41 -12.71
C GLY A 226 21.45 43.55 -11.34
N ASN A 227 20.45 42.72 -11.03
CA ASN A 227 19.89 42.66 -9.68
C ASN A 227 20.87 41.97 -8.70
N SER A 228 20.96 42.47 -7.47
CA SER A 228 21.83 41.88 -6.45
C SER A 228 21.28 40.53 -5.95
N PRO A 229 22.12 39.49 -5.77
CA PRO A 229 21.66 38.18 -5.30
C PRO A 229 21.06 38.25 -3.87
N GLU A 230 21.50 39.21 -3.06
CA GLU A 230 20.99 39.46 -1.71
C GLU A 230 19.53 39.93 -1.72
N GLN A 231 19.17 40.86 -2.61
CA GLN A 231 17.78 41.33 -2.74
C GLN A 231 16.81 40.24 -3.20
N LEU A 232 17.28 39.30 -4.03
CA LEU A 232 16.46 38.18 -4.51
C LEU A 232 16.32 37.09 -3.45
N TYR A 233 17.36 36.86 -2.65
CA TYR A 233 17.26 36.02 -1.47
C TYR A 233 16.25 36.61 -0.47
N GLU A 234 16.29 37.92 -0.22
CA GLU A 234 15.27 38.61 0.59
C GLU A 234 13.87 38.53 -0.03
N GLY A 235 13.78 38.63 -1.36
CA GLY A 235 12.56 38.45 -2.13
C GLY A 235 11.94 37.06 -1.98
N CYS A 236 12.75 36.00 -1.76
CA CYS A 236 12.24 34.65 -1.51
C CYS A 236 11.41 34.58 -0.22
N PHE A 237 11.81 35.28 0.85
CA PHE A 237 11.02 35.34 2.09
C PHE A 237 9.67 36.04 1.87
N ALA A 238 9.63 37.08 1.04
CA ALA A 238 8.37 37.75 0.70
C ALA A 238 7.46 36.82 -0.12
N ILE A 239 8.01 36.04 -1.06
CA ILE A 239 7.25 35.05 -1.84
C ILE A 239 6.69 33.94 -0.95
N ASP A 240 7.49 33.43 0.01
CA ASP A 240 7.02 32.43 0.96
C ASP A 240 5.85 32.96 1.82
N ALA A 241 5.94 34.22 2.28
CA ALA A 241 4.86 34.84 3.05
C ALA A 241 3.58 35.10 2.22
N LEU A 242 3.70 35.29 0.90
CA LEU A 242 2.57 35.39 -0.03
C LEU A 242 1.85 34.05 -0.26
N GLY A 243 2.50 32.93 0.09
CA GLY A 243 1.93 31.59 0.07
C GLY A 243 2.28 30.76 -1.17
N GLU A 244 1.74 29.53 -1.19
CA GLU A 244 2.17 28.45 -2.10
C GLU A 244 1.99 28.80 -3.60
N GLN A 245 0.95 29.56 -3.94
CA GLN A 245 0.68 29.92 -5.33
C GLN A 245 1.79 30.81 -5.91
N ALA A 246 2.28 31.78 -5.13
CA ALA A 246 3.35 32.68 -5.55
C ALA A 246 4.67 31.92 -5.69
N VAL A 247 4.96 31.01 -4.76
CA VAL A 247 6.12 30.12 -4.83
C VAL A 247 6.07 29.27 -6.10
N ASN A 248 4.93 28.64 -6.41
CA ASN A 248 4.79 27.79 -7.59
C ASN A 248 4.95 28.56 -8.91
N GLU A 249 4.50 29.81 -9.01
CA GLU A 249 4.71 30.65 -10.20
C GLU A 249 6.20 30.92 -10.45
N VAL A 250 6.94 31.27 -9.41
CA VAL A 250 8.38 31.53 -9.53
C VAL A 250 9.13 30.23 -9.83
N ARG A 251 8.74 29.11 -9.21
CA ARG A 251 9.31 27.78 -9.51
C ARG A 251 9.08 27.38 -10.98
N GLN A 252 7.87 27.56 -11.50
CA GLN A 252 7.54 27.28 -12.90
C GLN A 252 8.30 28.18 -13.85
N TRP A 253 8.29 29.49 -13.61
CA TRP A 253 9.04 30.45 -14.42
C TRP A 253 10.53 30.10 -14.44
N PHE A 254 11.13 29.82 -13.29
CA PHE A 254 12.55 29.50 -13.19
C PHE A 254 12.89 28.22 -13.97
N CYS A 255 12.07 27.17 -13.85
CA CYS A 255 12.26 25.96 -14.64
C CYS A 255 12.16 26.23 -16.14
N SER A 256 11.17 27.02 -16.58
CA SER A 256 11.02 27.42 -17.98
C SER A 256 12.22 28.24 -18.47
N PHE A 257 12.67 29.25 -17.72
CA PHE A 257 13.81 30.09 -18.07
C PHE A 257 15.10 29.27 -18.27
N ILE A 258 15.40 28.32 -17.39
CA ILE A 258 16.57 27.46 -17.54
C ILE A 258 16.41 26.51 -18.74
N LEU A 259 15.20 25.99 -18.96
CA LEU A 259 14.90 25.07 -20.06
C LEU A 259 14.78 25.73 -21.43
N GLU A 260 14.63 27.05 -21.54
CA GLU A 260 14.64 27.77 -22.83
C GLU A 260 15.93 27.45 -23.61
N SER A 261 17.08 27.54 -22.95
CA SER A 261 18.37 27.17 -23.58
C SER A 261 18.47 25.70 -24.00
N TYR A 262 17.74 24.80 -23.33
CA TYR A 262 17.63 23.39 -23.73
C TYR A 262 16.72 23.21 -24.93
N ILE A 263 15.57 23.89 -24.94
CA ILE A 263 14.60 23.84 -26.04
C ILE A 263 15.24 24.37 -27.32
N GLU A 264 15.99 25.46 -27.25
CA GLU A 264 16.75 26.01 -28.39
C GLU A 264 17.85 25.06 -28.87
N ALA A 265 18.64 24.49 -27.96
CA ALA A 265 19.74 23.60 -28.32
C ALA A 265 19.28 22.28 -28.96
N PHE A 266 18.09 21.80 -28.58
CA PHE A 266 17.54 20.51 -29.00
C PHE A 266 16.17 20.62 -29.67
N SER A 267 15.91 21.76 -30.30
CA SER A 267 14.72 22.02 -31.12
C SER A 267 14.67 21.05 -32.30
N PHE A 268 13.46 20.75 -32.76
CA PHE A 268 13.25 19.89 -33.91
C PHE A 268 13.51 20.69 -35.20
N ASP A 269 14.77 20.70 -35.63
CA ASP A 269 15.20 21.16 -36.96
C ASP A 269 15.97 20.01 -37.63
N GLU A 270 15.65 19.68 -38.89
CA GLU A 270 16.27 18.57 -39.63
C GLU A 270 17.79 18.72 -39.77
N GLU A 271 18.30 19.96 -39.73
CA GLU A 271 19.73 20.27 -39.80
C GLU A 271 20.45 20.14 -38.44
N ASN A 272 19.71 20.06 -37.32
CA ASN A 272 20.30 20.04 -35.99
C ASN A 272 20.74 18.62 -35.60
N GLU A 273 22.01 18.29 -35.89
CA GLU A 273 22.67 17.03 -35.50
C GLU A 273 22.50 16.68 -34.02
N SER A 274 22.41 17.69 -33.13
CA SER A 274 22.26 17.45 -31.69
C SER A 274 20.85 17.00 -31.30
N ALA A 275 19.84 17.30 -32.11
CA ALA A 275 18.45 16.91 -31.87
C ALA A 275 18.14 15.47 -32.27
N LYS A 276 18.99 14.85 -33.11
CA LYS A 276 18.85 13.45 -33.56
C LYS A 276 18.75 12.48 -32.39
N PHE A 277 17.99 11.40 -32.61
CA PHE A 277 17.74 10.34 -31.63
C PHE A 277 19.04 9.76 -31.05
N GLU A 278 20.06 9.53 -31.89
CA GLU A 278 21.37 8.99 -31.49
C GLU A 278 22.09 9.82 -30.43
N ASN A 279 21.84 11.13 -30.42
CA ASN A 279 22.50 12.08 -29.54
C ASN A 279 21.70 12.36 -28.25
N THR A 280 20.75 11.50 -27.89
CA THR A 280 19.97 11.60 -26.64
C THR A 280 20.87 11.74 -25.39
N ASP A 281 22.06 11.12 -25.40
CA ASP A 281 23.05 11.26 -24.31
C ASP A 281 23.48 12.70 -24.06
N ARG A 282 23.53 13.54 -25.10
CA ARG A 282 23.87 14.95 -24.98
C ARG A 282 22.82 15.70 -24.16
N ARG A 283 21.55 15.30 -24.25
CA ARG A 283 20.44 15.84 -23.44
C ARG A 283 20.69 15.52 -21.96
N PHE A 284 21.02 14.27 -21.64
CA PHE A 284 21.33 13.86 -20.26
C PHE A 284 22.58 14.54 -19.70
N ALA A 285 23.62 14.71 -20.54
CA ALA A 285 24.82 15.45 -20.17
C ALA A 285 24.53 16.94 -19.94
N TRP A 286 23.64 17.53 -20.74
CA TRP A 286 23.17 18.91 -20.54
C TRP A 286 22.57 19.07 -19.15
N LEU A 287 21.60 18.24 -18.74
CA LEU A 287 21.00 18.35 -17.40
C LEU A 287 22.04 18.21 -16.29
N LYS A 288 22.98 17.25 -16.42
CA LYS A 288 24.04 17.05 -15.42
C LYS A 288 24.92 18.29 -15.26
N ARG A 289 25.25 18.99 -16.35
CA ARG A 289 26.00 20.26 -16.32
C ARG A 289 25.16 21.37 -15.71
N THR A 290 23.92 21.54 -16.16
CA THR A 290 22.99 22.56 -15.64
C THR A 290 22.75 22.42 -14.14
N LEU A 291 22.61 21.20 -13.61
CA LEU A 291 22.47 20.96 -12.17
C LEU A 291 23.75 21.29 -11.38
N LYS A 292 24.93 21.14 -12.00
CA LYS A 292 26.21 21.54 -11.40
C LYS A 292 26.34 23.06 -11.39
N ASP A 293 26.04 23.71 -12.51
CA ASP A 293 26.04 25.17 -12.63
C ASP A 293 25.02 25.82 -11.71
N TYR A 294 23.87 25.16 -11.51
CA TYR A 294 22.87 25.61 -10.54
C TYR A 294 23.43 25.68 -9.12
N SER A 295 24.19 24.67 -8.70
CA SER A 295 24.78 24.65 -7.36
C SER A 295 25.78 25.80 -7.19
N ASN A 296 26.44 26.22 -8.26
CA ASN A 296 27.39 27.35 -8.21
C ASN A 296 26.72 28.73 -8.23
N ARG A 297 25.61 28.89 -8.97
CA ARG A 297 25.02 30.22 -9.27
C ARG A 297 23.77 30.56 -8.47
N PHE A 298 22.99 29.56 -8.07
CA PHE A 298 21.62 29.76 -7.56
C PHE A 298 21.40 29.21 -6.15
N GLU A 299 22.32 28.41 -5.61
CA GLU A 299 22.22 27.81 -4.26
C GLU A 299 22.22 28.86 -3.14
N SER A 300 22.79 30.04 -3.37
CA SER A 300 22.73 31.16 -2.42
C SER A 300 21.46 32.01 -2.51
N ILE A 301 20.65 31.85 -3.56
CA ILE A 301 19.50 32.71 -3.85
C ILE A 301 18.19 32.04 -3.43
N PHE A 302 18.04 30.74 -3.70
CA PHE A 302 16.78 30.04 -3.46
C PHE A 302 16.83 29.13 -2.22
N PRO A 303 15.76 29.08 -1.42
CA PRO A 303 15.65 28.13 -0.31
C PRO A 303 15.62 26.66 -0.79
N ASP A 304 16.25 25.77 -0.05
CA ASP A 304 16.23 24.31 -0.33
C ASP A 304 14.80 23.73 -0.25
N GLU A 305 13.93 24.31 0.57
CA GLU A 305 12.53 23.90 0.77
C GLU A 305 11.69 23.98 -0.53
N TRP A 306 12.06 24.85 -1.46
CA TRP A 306 11.37 25.01 -2.75
C TRP A 306 11.61 23.83 -3.72
N ASN A 307 12.55 22.92 -3.40
CA ASN A 307 12.81 21.71 -4.17
C ASN A 307 12.98 21.99 -5.69
N LEU A 308 13.71 23.06 -6.05
CA LEU A 308 13.89 23.48 -7.44
C LEU A 308 14.71 22.48 -8.26
N LYS A 309 15.77 21.90 -7.69
CA LYS A 309 16.62 20.90 -8.38
C LYS A 309 15.83 19.67 -8.89
N PRO A 310 15.01 18.99 -8.06
CA PRO A 310 14.19 17.86 -8.54
C PRO A 310 13.05 18.31 -9.46
N MET A 311 12.46 19.50 -9.27
CA MET A 311 11.44 20.04 -10.19
C MET A 311 12.03 20.30 -11.58
N LEU A 312 13.19 20.94 -11.67
CA LEU A 312 13.89 21.19 -12.92
C LEU A 312 14.22 19.88 -13.64
N ALA A 313 14.71 18.88 -12.90
CA ALA A 313 14.99 17.56 -13.47
C ALA A 313 13.71 16.89 -14.00
N TYR A 314 12.58 17.07 -13.33
CA TYR A 314 11.30 16.52 -13.76
C TYR A 314 10.73 17.21 -15.00
N GLU A 315 10.73 18.54 -15.04
CA GLU A 315 10.31 19.29 -16.24
C GLU A 315 11.25 19.00 -17.42
N PHE A 316 12.56 18.86 -17.19
CA PHE A 316 13.48 18.36 -18.20
C PHE A 316 13.05 16.98 -18.73
N CYS A 317 12.79 16.01 -17.85
CA CYS A 317 12.33 14.68 -18.26
C CYS A 317 11.04 14.73 -19.08
N LYS A 318 10.10 15.62 -18.73
CA LYS A 318 8.85 15.86 -19.47
C LYS A 318 9.10 16.39 -20.87
N THR A 319 9.92 17.43 -21.01
CA THR A 319 10.26 17.99 -22.31
C THR A 319 11.07 17.00 -23.15
N THR A 320 12.03 16.28 -22.56
CA THR A 320 12.79 15.23 -23.25
C THR A 320 11.88 14.09 -23.73
N LYS A 321 10.92 13.64 -22.91
CA LYS A 321 9.94 12.62 -23.31
C LYS A 321 9.16 13.07 -24.54
N LEU A 322 8.64 14.30 -24.53
CA LEU A 322 7.89 14.86 -25.66
C LEU A 322 8.74 14.93 -26.94
N HIS A 323 9.99 15.39 -26.85
CA HIS A 323 10.87 15.46 -28.02
C HIS A 323 11.20 14.05 -28.54
N LEU A 324 11.47 13.08 -27.66
CA LEU A 324 11.75 11.70 -28.07
C LEU A 324 10.52 11.02 -28.69
N ASP A 325 9.33 11.25 -28.13
CA ASP A 325 8.07 10.74 -28.66
C ASP A 325 7.80 11.28 -30.07
N GLN A 326 8.02 12.58 -30.30
CA GLN A 326 7.91 13.19 -31.64
C GLN A 326 8.94 12.63 -32.63
N ILE A 327 10.17 12.39 -32.20
CA ILE A 327 11.22 11.83 -33.07
C ILE A 327 10.84 10.39 -33.44
N LEU A 328 10.43 9.58 -32.46
CA LEU A 328 10.04 8.19 -32.68
C LEU A 328 8.78 8.10 -33.54
N SER A 329 7.76 8.93 -33.31
CA SER A 329 6.55 8.93 -34.15
C SER A 329 6.87 9.17 -35.63
N ASN A 330 7.81 10.07 -35.92
CA ASN A 330 8.14 10.48 -37.29
C ASN A 330 9.18 9.57 -37.96
N SER A 331 10.12 8.98 -37.21
CA SER A 331 11.31 8.30 -37.77
C SER A 331 11.55 6.87 -37.26
N HIS A 332 10.61 6.26 -36.55
CA HIS A 332 10.77 4.88 -36.04
C HIS A 332 10.96 3.79 -37.13
N SER A 333 10.74 4.07 -38.41
CA SER A 333 11.05 3.15 -39.52
C SER A 333 12.54 3.12 -39.85
N ASP A 334 13.22 4.26 -39.68
CA ASP A 334 14.57 4.49 -40.20
C ASP A 334 15.63 4.29 -39.10
N ILE A 335 15.19 4.28 -37.84
CA ILE A 335 16.04 4.03 -36.68
C ILE A 335 16.28 2.52 -36.53
N ASP A 336 17.55 2.12 -36.53
CA ASP A 336 17.94 0.75 -36.20
C ASP A 336 17.57 0.43 -34.73
N ILE A 337 16.96 -0.74 -34.54
CA ILE A 337 16.56 -1.28 -33.25
C ILE A 337 17.76 -1.41 -32.30
N THR A 338 18.95 -1.72 -32.81
CA THR A 338 20.15 -1.80 -31.96
C THR A 338 20.50 -0.44 -31.33
N VAL A 339 20.34 0.64 -32.10
CA VAL A 339 20.52 2.03 -31.64
C VAL A 339 19.42 2.40 -30.64
N MET A 340 18.17 2.00 -30.91
CA MET A 340 17.04 2.20 -30.00
C MET A 340 17.27 1.56 -28.63
N ILE A 341 17.71 0.30 -28.58
CA ILE A 341 18.02 -0.40 -27.32
C ILE A 341 19.20 0.26 -26.59
N LYS A 342 20.24 0.66 -27.34
CA LYS A 342 21.40 1.35 -26.75
C LYS A 342 20.98 2.65 -26.05
N ILE A 343 20.13 3.44 -26.67
CA ILE A 343 19.62 4.69 -26.09
C ILE A 343 18.68 4.39 -24.93
N LEU A 344 17.77 3.42 -25.06
CA LEU A 344 16.86 3.01 -23.99
C LEU A 344 17.61 2.61 -22.72
N ARG A 345 18.67 1.79 -22.84
CA ARG A 345 19.53 1.42 -21.70
C ARG A 345 20.14 2.65 -21.02
N LYS A 346 20.65 3.60 -21.80
CA LYS A 346 21.20 4.86 -21.25
C LYS A 346 20.13 5.75 -20.61
N THR A 347 18.91 5.77 -21.15
CA THR A 347 17.76 6.43 -20.55
C THR A 347 17.43 5.83 -19.18
N LEU A 348 17.39 4.49 -19.07
CA LEU A 348 17.15 3.80 -17.80
C LEU A 348 18.26 4.04 -16.78
N GLU A 349 19.53 4.03 -17.20
CA GLU A 349 20.65 4.40 -16.34
C GLU A 349 20.53 5.84 -15.82
N PHE A 350 20.11 6.77 -16.69
CA PHE A 350 19.90 8.16 -16.33
C PHE A 350 18.73 8.37 -15.37
N GLU A 351 17.59 7.71 -15.61
CA GLU A 351 16.45 7.74 -14.69
C GLU A 351 16.80 7.17 -13.31
N ASN A 352 17.54 6.06 -13.27
CA ASN A 352 18.06 5.49 -12.03
C ASN A 352 19.04 6.44 -11.33
N TYR A 353 19.87 7.15 -12.07
CA TYR A 353 20.75 8.19 -11.54
C TYR A 353 19.95 9.33 -10.88
N LEU A 354 18.90 9.85 -11.54
CA LEU A 354 18.02 10.89 -10.97
C LEU A 354 17.27 10.39 -9.74
N HIS A 355 16.73 9.17 -9.81
CA HIS A 355 16.03 8.53 -8.70
C HIS A 355 16.92 8.40 -7.47
N LYS A 356 18.15 7.87 -7.63
CA LYS A 356 19.14 7.78 -6.54
C LYS A 356 19.52 9.17 -6.01
N ARG A 357 19.73 10.15 -6.89
CA ARG A 357 20.17 11.50 -6.50
C ARG A 357 19.12 12.25 -5.66
N PHE A 358 17.83 12.08 -5.95
CA PHE A 358 16.76 12.87 -5.33
C PHE A 358 15.90 12.11 -4.30
N LEU A 359 15.77 10.78 -4.37
CA LEU A 359 15.05 10.00 -3.34
C LEU A 359 15.96 9.45 -2.24
N SER A 360 17.26 9.22 -2.50
CA SER A 360 18.16 8.63 -1.49
C SER A 360 18.45 9.56 -0.31
N LYS A 361 18.19 10.87 -0.42
CA LYS A 361 18.44 11.84 0.65
C LYS A 361 17.35 11.90 1.73
N LYS A 362 16.17 11.28 1.53
CA LYS A 362 15.03 11.39 2.47
C LYS A 362 14.81 10.16 3.35
N LYS A 363 15.56 9.07 3.15
CA LYS A 363 15.43 7.88 4.01
C LYS A 363 16.04 8.07 5.40
N ASP A 364 17.04 8.93 5.54
CA ASP A 364 17.74 9.14 6.82
C ASP A 364 17.04 10.15 7.77
N GLU A 365 16.07 10.94 7.29
CA GLU A 365 15.33 11.91 8.14
C GLU A 365 13.97 11.38 8.63
N PHE A 366 13.50 10.24 8.11
CA PHE A 366 12.17 9.71 8.44
C PHE A 366 12.16 8.78 9.66
N ASP A 367 13.32 8.27 10.10
CA ASP A 367 13.43 7.33 11.23
C ASP A 367 13.57 8.00 12.61
N GLU A 368 13.68 9.34 12.69
CA GLU A 368 13.85 10.06 13.97
C GLU A 368 12.60 10.81 14.48
N ARG A 369 11.45 10.64 13.82
CA ARG A 369 10.17 11.20 14.29
C ARG A 369 9.14 10.12 14.62
N VAL A 370 9.48 9.26 15.57
CA VAL A 370 8.49 8.45 16.28
C VAL A 370 8.75 8.59 17.79
N TYR A 371 7.69 8.97 18.51
CA TYR A 371 7.54 9.14 19.96
C TYR A 371 8.11 10.40 20.63
N LEU A 372 7.33 11.48 20.57
CA LEU A 372 7.09 12.33 21.75
C LEU A 372 5.58 12.66 21.78
N GLU A 373 4.77 11.73 22.30
CA GLU A 373 3.52 12.10 22.96
C GLU A 373 3.91 12.85 24.24
N GLY A 374 3.60 14.14 24.29
CA GLY A 374 3.77 15.00 25.45
C GLY A 374 2.51 15.83 25.64
N ASP A 375 1.83 15.56 26.75
CA ASP A 375 0.58 16.13 27.27
C ASP A 375 0.16 17.52 26.75
N ALA A 376 -1.10 17.57 26.30
CA ALA A 376 -1.83 18.78 25.89
C ALA A 376 -2.11 19.77 27.04
N ASP A 377 -1.67 19.49 28.26
CA ASP A 377 -1.96 20.31 29.45
C ASP A 377 -0.80 21.22 29.90
N GLN A 378 0.41 21.09 29.36
CA GLN A 378 1.55 21.97 29.73
C GLN A 378 1.66 23.27 28.93
N ILE A 379 0.78 23.52 27.96
CA ILE A 379 0.80 24.75 27.13
C ILE A 379 -0.17 25.83 27.66
N LYS A 380 -1.19 25.46 28.45
CA LYS A 380 -2.20 26.41 28.97
C LYS A 380 -1.72 27.25 30.16
N GLU A 381 -0.62 26.89 30.82
CA GLU A 381 -0.14 27.57 32.02
C GLU A 381 0.90 28.68 31.76
N LYS A 382 1.42 28.81 30.52
CA LYS A 382 2.42 29.84 30.17
C LYS A 382 1.85 31.18 29.68
N TYR A 383 0.52 31.32 29.56
CA TYR A 383 -0.11 32.51 28.97
C TYR A 383 -0.80 33.48 29.95
N ASN A 384 -0.71 33.26 31.27
CA ASN A 384 -1.39 34.13 32.25
C ASN A 384 -0.48 35.00 33.14
N LYS A 385 0.83 35.06 32.89
CA LYS A 385 1.71 36.00 33.58
C LYS A 385 2.77 36.55 32.63
N LYS A 386 2.52 37.72 32.06
CA LYS A 386 3.52 38.79 31.90
C LYS A 386 2.83 40.08 31.47
N GLY A 387 2.94 41.08 32.36
CA GLY A 387 2.64 42.47 32.04
C GLY A 387 3.55 42.96 30.92
N PHE A 388 3.00 43.92 30.18
CA PHE A 388 3.66 44.64 29.10
C PHE A 388 4.93 45.34 29.60
N ASP A 389 6.08 44.94 29.05
CA ASP A 389 7.20 45.85 28.82
C ASP A 389 7.62 45.69 27.35
N PHE A 390 7.50 46.80 26.61
CA PHE A 390 7.79 46.88 25.18
C PHE A 390 9.27 47.16 25.00
N ASP A 391 10.06 46.14 24.68
CA ASP A 391 11.46 46.30 24.32
C ASP A 391 11.74 45.81 22.89
N LYS A 392 12.65 46.50 22.17
CA LYS A 392 12.97 46.23 20.75
C LYS A 392 13.43 44.79 20.50
N ASP A 393 14.05 44.15 21.49
CA ASP A 393 14.53 42.77 21.43
C ASP A 393 13.41 41.70 21.45
N ALA A 394 12.22 42.05 21.94
CA ALA A 394 11.07 41.15 21.94
C ALA A 394 10.51 40.97 20.52
N LYS A 395 10.48 42.06 19.72
CA LYS A 395 10.02 42.03 18.32
C LYS A 395 10.84 41.04 17.50
N GLU A 396 12.18 41.07 17.60
CA GLU A 396 13.06 40.20 16.80
C GLU A 396 12.90 38.71 17.13
N LYS A 397 12.61 38.36 18.40
CA LYS A 397 12.33 36.99 18.84
C LYS A 397 10.95 36.50 18.39
N THR A 398 9.92 37.35 18.39
CA THR A 398 8.60 37.02 17.83
C THR A 398 8.62 36.93 16.30
N HIS A 399 9.35 37.83 15.62
CA HIS A 399 9.52 37.76 14.16
C HIS A 399 10.31 36.51 13.73
N LYS A 400 11.32 36.06 14.49
CA LYS A 400 12.00 34.78 14.22
C LYS A 400 11.07 33.56 14.33
N LYS A 401 10.20 33.50 15.35
CA LYS A 401 9.23 32.40 15.51
C LYS A 401 8.12 32.45 14.46
N ALA A 402 7.65 33.64 14.10
CA ALA A 402 6.71 33.82 12.99
C ALA A 402 7.34 33.46 11.63
N ARG A 403 8.63 33.74 11.41
CA ARG A 403 9.40 33.30 10.23
C ARG A 403 9.51 31.78 10.11
N GLU A 404 9.62 31.06 11.21
CA GLU A 404 9.62 29.58 11.20
C GLU A 404 8.21 29.00 10.98
N ALA A 405 7.17 29.72 11.42
CA ALA A 405 5.77 29.34 11.25
C ALA A 405 5.19 29.68 9.86
N GLY A 406 5.65 30.77 9.24
CA GLY A 406 5.20 31.29 7.95
C GLY A 406 5.94 30.74 6.73
N ARG A 407 6.95 29.88 6.91
CA ARG A 407 7.53 29.12 5.79
C ARG A 407 6.46 28.20 5.22
N THR A 408 6.18 28.36 3.92
CA THR A 408 5.33 27.44 3.18
C THR A 408 5.92 26.04 3.25
N LYS A 409 5.39 25.20 4.15
CA LYS A 409 5.71 23.77 4.20
C LYS A 409 5.06 23.10 3.00
N ILE A 410 5.72 23.24 1.84
CA ILE A 410 5.28 22.59 0.61
C ILE A 410 5.38 21.09 0.87
N SER A 411 4.25 20.39 0.75
CA SER A 411 4.22 18.93 0.80
C SER A 411 5.23 18.41 -0.20
N ALA A 412 6.19 17.61 0.26
CA ALA A 412 7.27 17.09 -0.56
C ALA A 412 6.70 16.36 -1.78
N HIS A 413 6.69 17.01 -2.95
CA HIS A 413 6.23 16.38 -4.17
C HIS A 413 7.16 15.21 -4.51
N ILE A 414 6.60 14.00 -4.61
CA ILE A 414 7.35 12.79 -4.92
C ILE A 414 7.48 12.69 -6.43
N TYR A 415 8.63 13.08 -6.96
CA TYR A 415 8.92 12.98 -8.39
C TYR A 415 9.26 11.53 -8.78
N ARG A 416 8.44 10.93 -9.65
CA ARG A 416 8.69 9.61 -10.23
C ARG A 416 9.60 9.74 -11.45
N PHE A 417 10.88 9.45 -11.27
CA PHE A 417 11.86 9.45 -12.38
C PHE A 417 11.96 8.11 -13.12
N ARG A 418 11.76 6.97 -12.42
CA ARG A 418 11.83 5.64 -13.03
C ARG A 418 10.64 5.38 -13.94
N GLY A 419 10.93 4.99 -15.17
CA GLY A 419 9.94 4.67 -16.19
C GLY A 419 9.37 5.88 -16.92
N TYR A 420 9.83 7.11 -16.62
CA TYR A 420 9.11 8.31 -17.07
C TYR A 420 9.40 8.65 -18.52
N ILE A 421 10.68 8.68 -18.91
CA ILE A 421 11.13 8.86 -20.28
C ILE A 421 11.04 7.52 -21.02
N SER A 422 11.46 6.42 -20.41
CA SER A 422 11.53 5.11 -21.08
C SER A 422 10.18 4.61 -21.59
N GLU A 423 9.06 5.04 -21.01
CA GLU A 423 7.70 4.71 -21.47
C GLU A 423 7.45 5.11 -22.94
N CYS A 424 8.08 6.17 -23.45
CA CYS A 424 7.88 6.56 -24.86
C CYS A 424 8.49 5.56 -25.86
N PHE A 425 9.32 4.62 -25.41
CA PHE A 425 9.93 3.61 -26.28
C PHE A 425 9.03 2.39 -26.47
N GLU A 426 8.17 2.05 -25.50
CA GLU A 426 7.38 0.81 -25.50
C GLU A 426 6.52 0.59 -26.76
N PRO A 427 5.83 1.60 -27.35
CA PRO A 427 5.07 1.40 -28.58
C PRO A 427 5.92 0.92 -29.77
N TYR A 428 7.21 1.24 -29.76
CA TYR A 428 8.13 1.01 -30.88
C TYR A 428 8.97 -0.27 -30.69
N LEU A 429 8.99 -0.83 -29.48
CA LEU A 429 9.74 -2.05 -29.16
C LEU A 429 9.06 -3.34 -29.66
N GLN A 430 7.85 -3.28 -30.21
CA GLN A 430 7.25 -4.44 -30.88
C GLN A 430 8.14 -4.97 -32.02
N LYS A 431 8.81 -4.07 -32.76
CA LYS A 431 9.75 -4.46 -33.82
C LYS A 431 10.94 -5.23 -33.26
N TYR A 432 11.37 -4.95 -32.02
CA TYR A 432 12.44 -5.67 -31.37
C TYR A 432 12.12 -7.16 -31.19
N ALA A 433 10.93 -7.48 -30.68
CA ALA A 433 10.50 -8.88 -30.53
C ALA A 433 10.53 -9.62 -31.86
N GLN A 434 10.08 -8.98 -32.95
CA GLN A 434 10.12 -9.56 -34.30
C GLN A 434 11.54 -9.72 -34.83
N THR A 435 12.44 -8.77 -34.57
CA THR A 435 13.84 -8.89 -34.98
C THR A 435 14.55 -10.00 -34.22
N GLU A 436 14.31 -10.14 -32.91
CA GLU A 436 14.81 -11.27 -32.12
C GLU A 436 14.24 -12.60 -32.61
N GLU A 437 12.96 -12.66 -32.97
CA GLU A 437 12.34 -13.82 -33.61
C GLU A 437 13.11 -14.24 -34.87
N ASN A 438 13.36 -13.28 -35.78
CA ASN A 438 14.07 -13.54 -37.03
C ASN A 438 15.52 -13.97 -36.78
N ILE A 439 16.24 -13.35 -35.84
CA ILE A 439 17.62 -13.74 -35.50
C ILE A 439 17.65 -15.20 -35.02
N ILE A 440 16.71 -15.60 -34.17
CA ILE A 440 16.63 -16.98 -33.67
C ILE A 440 16.28 -17.93 -34.81
N ILE A 441 15.32 -17.56 -35.69
CA ILE A 441 14.95 -18.37 -36.86
C ILE A 441 16.11 -18.53 -37.83
N ASP A 442 16.82 -17.46 -38.18
CA ASP A 442 17.96 -17.52 -39.10
C ASP A 442 19.10 -18.38 -38.54
N SER A 443 19.39 -18.23 -37.24
CA SER A 443 20.37 -19.08 -36.55
C SER A 443 19.94 -20.55 -36.53
N LEU A 444 18.64 -20.81 -36.39
CA LEU A 444 18.07 -22.16 -36.45
C LEU A 444 18.18 -22.75 -37.85
N GLU A 445 17.78 -22.02 -38.89
CA GLU A 445 17.85 -22.49 -40.27
C GLU A 445 19.28 -22.78 -40.70
N GLN A 446 20.25 -21.98 -40.23
CA GLN A 446 21.66 -22.26 -40.47
C GLN A 446 22.13 -23.52 -39.74
N ALA A 447 21.72 -23.73 -38.49
CA ALA A 447 22.03 -24.95 -37.74
C ALA A 447 21.39 -26.20 -38.35
N MET A 448 20.20 -26.08 -38.95
CA MET A 448 19.49 -27.18 -39.60
C MET A 448 20.09 -27.60 -40.96
N LYS A 449 20.92 -26.75 -41.58
CA LYS A 449 21.64 -27.11 -42.81
C LYS A 449 22.80 -28.07 -42.52
N ASP A 450 23.52 -27.83 -41.42
CA ASP A 450 24.63 -28.64 -40.93
C ASP A 450 24.20 -29.37 -39.64
N GLU A 451 23.18 -30.22 -39.75
CA GLU A 451 22.54 -30.86 -38.60
C GLU A 451 23.44 -31.93 -37.97
N GLU A 452 24.02 -31.59 -36.81
CA GLU A 452 24.78 -32.50 -35.96
C GLU A 452 23.89 -33.14 -34.89
N LEU A 453 24.25 -34.35 -34.48
CA LEU A 453 23.62 -35.03 -33.35
C LEU A 453 24.39 -34.74 -32.07
N GLU A 454 23.67 -34.49 -30.98
CA GLU A 454 24.19 -34.44 -29.62
C GLU A 454 23.42 -35.42 -28.72
N GLY A 455 24.07 -35.88 -27.64
CA GLY A 455 23.53 -36.85 -26.69
C GLY A 455 24.46 -38.05 -26.46
N ASP A 456 24.16 -38.86 -25.45
CA ASP A 456 24.80 -40.16 -25.26
C ASP A 456 24.39 -41.15 -26.36
N ASP A 457 25.15 -42.23 -26.54
CA ASP A 457 24.90 -43.29 -27.55
C ASP A 457 23.47 -43.87 -27.49
N GLU A 458 22.74 -43.71 -26.38
CA GLU A 458 21.34 -44.17 -26.22
C GLU A 458 20.27 -43.08 -26.42
N TYR A 459 20.64 -41.81 -26.51
CA TYR A 459 19.70 -40.70 -26.65
C TYR A 459 20.21 -39.59 -27.60
N PRO A 460 20.44 -39.90 -28.88
CA PRO A 460 20.82 -38.91 -29.87
C PRO A 460 19.65 -37.98 -30.22
N PHE A 461 19.86 -36.68 -30.16
CA PHE A 461 18.92 -35.65 -30.58
C PHE A 461 19.63 -34.55 -31.39
N TYR A 462 18.88 -33.71 -32.08
CA TYR A 462 19.42 -32.67 -32.95
C TYR A 462 20.00 -31.50 -32.17
N LYS A 463 21.24 -31.13 -32.47
CA LYS A 463 21.95 -29.99 -31.85
C LYS A 463 21.27 -28.66 -32.12
N SER A 464 20.52 -28.53 -33.23
CA SER A 464 19.70 -27.34 -33.51
C SER A 464 18.74 -27.00 -32.36
N SER A 465 18.18 -28.00 -31.68
CA SER A 465 17.29 -27.76 -30.52
C SER A 465 18.03 -27.15 -29.33
N LEU A 466 19.28 -27.53 -29.08
CA LEU A 466 20.10 -26.96 -28.01
C LEU A 466 20.49 -25.52 -28.31
N LEU A 467 20.91 -25.24 -29.55
CA LEU A 467 21.23 -23.89 -30.01
C LEU A 467 20.00 -22.97 -29.94
N MET A 468 18.82 -23.46 -30.31
CA MET A 468 17.55 -22.73 -30.14
C MET A 468 17.36 -22.24 -28.71
N PHE A 469 17.42 -23.15 -27.73
CA PHE A 469 17.21 -22.79 -26.32
C PHE A 469 18.33 -21.89 -25.78
N ALA A 470 19.56 -22.05 -26.26
CA ALA A 470 20.67 -21.16 -25.89
C ALA A 470 20.44 -19.72 -26.38
N GLU A 471 19.99 -19.54 -27.62
CA GLU A 471 19.66 -18.22 -28.17
C GLU A 471 18.43 -17.60 -27.52
N ILE A 472 17.39 -18.40 -27.22
CA ILE A 472 16.23 -17.93 -26.44
C ILE A 472 16.67 -17.42 -25.07
N LYS A 473 17.53 -18.15 -24.34
CA LYS A 473 18.07 -17.70 -23.05
C LYS A 473 18.86 -16.40 -23.17
N LYS A 474 19.70 -16.24 -24.21
CA LYS A 474 20.41 -14.98 -24.47
C LYS A 474 19.44 -13.83 -24.77
N SER A 475 18.37 -14.09 -25.53
CA SER A 475 17.33 -13.11 -25.84
C SER A 475 16.58 -12.65 -24.59
N ILE A 476 16.22 -13.59 -23.70
CA ILE A 476 15.64 -13.30 -22.37
C ILE A 476 16.56 -12.38 -21.57
N SER A 477 17.83 -12.75 -21.37
CA SER A 477 18.78 -11.95 -20.60
C SER A 477 19.04 -10.56 -21.21
N ARG A 478 18.91 -10.41 -22.53
CA ARG A 478 19.02 -9.11 -23.20
C ARG A 478 17.81 -8.24 -22.95
N CYS A 479 16.60 -8.82 -22.98
CA CYS A 479 15.35 -8.07 -22.81
C CYS A 479 15.14 -7.63 -21.35
N THR A 480 15.39 -8.52 -20.38
CA THR A 480 15.25 -8.21 -18.95
C THR A 480 16.15 -7.06 -18.48
N SER A 481 17.24 -6.77 -19.20
CA SER A 481 18.11 -5.63 -18.89
C SER A 481 17.46 -4.27 -19.12
N PHE A 482 16.38 -4.19 -19.91
CA PHE A 482 15.75 -2.91 -20.28
C PHE A 482 14.22 -2.89 -20.25
N SER A 483 13.53 -4.04 -20.33
CA SER A 483 12.08 -4.11 -20.16
C SER A 483 11.67 -5.47 -19.58
N ASN A 484 10.77 -5.44 -18.61
CA ASN A 484 10.13 -6.60 -17.98
C ASN A 484 8.60 -6.58 -18.13
N SER A 485 8.08 -5.67 -18.94
CA SER A 485 6.64 -5.41 -19.10
C SER A 485 6.17 -5.93 -20.48
N LYS A 486 5.55 -5.07 -21.30
CA LYS A 486 4.94 -5.43 -22.58
C LYS A 486 5.94 -5.97 -23.60
N THR A 487 7.12 -5.36 -23.73
CA THR A 487 8.15 -5.84 -24.67
C THR A 487 8.60 -7.27 -24.37
N PHE A 488 8.72 -7.64 -23.09
CA PHE A 488 9.08 -8.99 -22.67
C PHE A 488 7.95 -9.99 -22.97
N PHE A 489 6.70 -9.57 -22.79
CA PHE A 489 5.52 -10.35 -23.18
C PHE A 489 5.46 -10.61 -24.70
N ASP A 490 5.69 -9.57 -25.51
CA ASP A 490 5.75 -9.70 -26.98
C ASP A 490 6.90 -10.65 -27.39
N LEU A 491 8.04 -10.61 -26.70
CA LEU A 491 9.15 -11.52 -26.92
C LEU A 491 8.80 -12.99 -26.58
N HIS A 492 8.07 -13.24 -25.49
CA HIS A 492 7.54 -14.56 -25.17
C HIS A 492 6.65 -15.09 -26.32
N ARG A 493 5.77 -14.25 -26.87
CA ARG A 493 4.94 -14.62 -28.03
C ARG A 493 5.79 -14.98 -29.26
N SER A 494 6.88 -14.26 -29.48
CA SER A 494 7.85 -14.59 -30.52
C SER A 494 8.52 -15.94 -30.30
N PHE A 495 8.85 -16.34 -29.07
CA PHE A 495 9.36 -17.70 -28.80
C PHE A 495 8.36 -18.79 -29.19
N MET A 496 7.05 -18.58 -28.96
CA MET A 496 6.03 -19.52 -29.41
C MET A 496 6.01 -19.67 -30.94
N ASN A 497 6.24 -18.58 -31.67
CA ASN A 497 6.37 -18.62 -33.13
C ASN A 497 7.63 -19.37 -33.57
N VAL A 498 8.76 -19.16 -32.90
CA VAL A 498 10.01 -19.91 -33.11
C VAL A 498 9.77 -21.42 -32.93
N PHE A 499 9.15 -21.84 -31.82
CA PHE A 499 8.85 -23.25 -31.59
C PHE A 499 7.93 -23.83 -32.68
N ARG A 500 6.94 -23.05 -33.11
CA ARG A 500 6.05 -23.45 -34.20
C ARG A 500 6.80 -23.54 -35.54
N HIS A 501 7.74 -22.66 -35.81
CA HIS A 501 8.60 -22.71 -37.00
C HIS A 501 9.47 -23.97 -36.96
N TYR A 502 10.18 -24.20 -35.85
CA TYR A 502 11.03 -25.37 -35.67
C TYR A 502 10.27 -26.69 -35.81
N ALA A 503 9.11 -26.82 -35.15
CA ALA A 503 8.25 -28.00 -35.27
C ALA A 503 7.78 -28.24 -36.70
N ARG A 504 7.44 -27.18 -37.46
CA ARG A 504 7.08 -27.31 -38.89
C ARG A 504 8.27 -27.74 -39.74
N SER A 505 9.45 -27.19 -39.49
CA SER A 505 10.66 -27.50 -40.25
C SER A 505 11.09 -28.96 -40.03
N ILE A 506 11.08 -29.43 -38.78
CA ILE A 506 11.35 -30.85 -38.50
C ILE A 506 10.25 -31.75 -39.09
N LYS A 507 8.98 -31.33 -39.03
CA LYS A 507 7.88 -32.10 -39.61
C LYS A 507 8.02 -32.33 -41.12
N LYS A 508 8.63 -31.39 -41.87
CA LYS A 508 8.90 -31.58 -43.31
C LYS A 508 9.81 -32.78 -43.57
N ASN A 509 10.67 -33.14 -42.62
CA ASN A 509 11.56 -34.30 -42.71
C ASN A 509 10.84 -35.62 -42.35
N VAL A 510 9.61 -35.57 -41.84
CA VAL A 510 8.77 -36.75 -41.62
C VAL A 510 7.96 -37.02 -42.90
N PRO A 511 8.18 -38.15 -43.59
CA PRO A 511 7.40 -38.49 -44.77
C PRO A 511 5.92 -38.65 -44.40
N SER A 512 5.03 -38.02 -45.15
CA SER A 512 3.59 -38.17 -44.96
C SER A 512 3.11 -39.50 -45.56
N LEU A 513 3.30 -40.62 -44.85
CA LEU A 513 2.63 -41.88 -45.19
C LEU A 513 1.15 -41.78 -44.81
N GLY A 514 0.32 -41.32 -45.75
CA GLY A 514 -1.13 -41.46 -45.65
C GLY A 514 -1.57 -42.92 -45.75
N GLN A 515 -2.79 -43.24 -45.29
CA GLN A 515 -3.40 -44.58 -45.37
C GLN A 515 -3.45 -45.17 -46.81
N THR A 516 -3.19 -44.36 -47.84
CA THR A 516 -3.28 -44.71 -49.26
C THR A 516 -1.94 -44.86 -49.98
N GLN A 517 -0.80 -44.43 -49.41
CA GLN A 517 0.52 -44.59 -50.04
C GLN A 517 1.34 -45.68 -49.31
N LYS A 518 1.42 -46.87 -49.93
CA LYS A 518 2.18 -48.02 -49.44
C LYS A 518 3.62 -47.99 -49.97
N GLU A 519 4.37 -46.96 -49.63
CA GLU A 519 5.82 -46.92 -49.93
C GLU A 519 6.61 -47.39 -48.72
N THR A 520 7.59 -48.26 -48.93
CA THR A 520 8.49 -48.75 -47.89
C THR A 520 9.54 -47.70 -47.59
N LEU A 521 9.74 -47.34 -46.31
CA LEU A 521 10.81 -46.42 -45.93
C LEU A 521 12.19 -47.09 -45.95
N ASP A 522 13.19 -46.32 -46.35
CA ASP A 522 14.60 -46.69 -46.23
C ASP A 522 15.05 -46.62 -44.76
N GLU A 523 16.03 -47.43 -44.39
CA GLU A 523 16.55 -47.58 -43.02
C GLU A 523 17.09 -46.25 -42.46
N LYS A 524 17.68 -45.41 -43.32
CA LYS A 524 18.16 -44.06 -42.95
C LYS A 524 17.02 -43.12 -42.53
N VAL A 525 15.86 -43.24 -43.18
CA VAL A 525 14.70 -42.39 -42.88
C VAL A 525 14.07 -42.81 -41.56
N GLU A 526 14.05 -44.11 -41.26
CA GLU A 526 13.55 -44.64 -39.98
C GLU A 526 14.40 -44.18 -38.80
N VAL A 527 15.72 -44.17 -38.95
CA VAL A 527 16.66 -43.61 -37.96
C VAL A 527 16.49 -42.08 -37.81
N THR A 528 16.27 -41.37 -38.92
CA THR A 528 15.98 -39.92 -38.89
C THR A 528 14.72 -39.62 -38.08
N ILE A 529 13.66 -40.42 -38.24
CA ILE A 529 12.42 -40.25 -37.46
C ILE A 529 12.68 -40.52 -35.96
N ALA A 530 13.58 -41.44 -35.61
CA ALA A 530 13.96 -41.67 -34.22
C ALA A 530 14.64 -40.43 -33.60
N TYR A 531 15.56 -39.79 -34.32
CA TYR A 531 16.19 -38.53 -33.90
C TYR A 531 15.18 -37.40 -33.72
N ILE A 532 14.17 -37.33 -34.60
CA ILE A 532 13.06 -36.37 -34.47
C ILE A 532 12.28 -36.59 -33.17
N ILE A 533 11.96 -37.84 -32.83
CA ILE A 533 11.24 -38.18 -31.61
C ILE A 533 12.03 -37.76 -30.37
N ASN A 534 13.33 -38.10 -30.31
CA ASN A 534 14.19 -37.71 -29.19
C ASN A 534 14.34 -36.18 -29.09
N THR A 535 14.42 -35.48 -30.22
CA THR A 535 14.50 -34.01 -30.24
C THR A 535 13.22 -33.37 -29.72
N CYS A 536 12.05 -33.87 -30.13
CA CYS A 536 10.77 -33.37 -29.63
C CYS A 536 10.59 -33.65 -28.14
N GLU A 537 11.05 -34.80 -27.66
CA GLU A 537 11.06 -35.12 -26.23
C GLU A 537 11.99 -34.20 -25.44
N TYR A 538 13.18 -33.93 -25.98
CA TYR A 538 14.11 -32.98 -25.39
C TYR A 538 13.48 -31.58 -25.26
N CYS A 539 12.80 -31.09 -26.31
CA CYS A 539 12.05 -29.84 -26.25
C CYS A 539 10.95 -29.88 -25.16
N ASN A 540 10.16 -30.95 -25.11
CA ASN A 540 9.10 -31.11 -24.09
C ASN A 540 9.64 -31.14 -22.66
N ARG A 541 10.85 -31.66 -22.45
CA ARG A 541 11.49 -31.69 -21.13
C ARG A 541 11.98 -30.31 -20.69
N ILE A 542 12.41 -29.46 -21.62
CA ILE A 542 12.98 -28.13 -21.31
C ILE A 542 11.90 -27.05 -21.19
N LEU A 543 10.83 -27.14 -21.98
CA LEU A 543 9.76 -26.13 -22.02
C LEU A 543 9.18 -25.74 -20.65
N PRO A 544 8.88 -26.68 -19.72
CA PRO A 544 8.36 -26.32 -18.39
C PRO A 544 9.33 -25.43 -17.59
N GLY A 545 10.62 -25.74 -17.61
CA GLY A 545 11.63 -24.94 -16.91
C GLY A 545 11.82 -23.56 -17.55
N LEU A 546 11.61 -23.44 -18.87
CA LEU A 546 11.60 -22.16 -19.55
C LEU A 546 10.36 -21.32 -19.19
N ASP A 547 9.19 -21.95 -19.10
CA ASP A 547 7.93 -21.30 -18.72
C ASP A 547 8.02 -20.68 -17.31
N GLU A 548 8.54 -21.44 -16.34
CA GLU A 548 8.79 -20.95 -14.98
C GLU A 548 9.81 -19.79 -14.96
N HIS A 549 10.88 -19.90 -15.75
CA HIS A 549 11.89 -18.84 -15.85
C HIS A 549 11.31 -17.54 -16.41
N ILE A 550 10.46 -17.61 -17.44
CA ILE A 550 9.78 -16.43 -18.02
C ILE A 550 8.82 -15.82 -16.99
N LYS A 551 8.06 -16.64 -16.25
CA LYS A 551 7.15 -16.18 -15.19
C LYS A 551 7.85 -15.49 -14.01
N ASN A 552 9.09 -15.89 -13.70
CA ASN A 552 9.86 -15.27 -12.61
C ASN A 552 10.41 -13.88 -12.99
N GLU A 553 10.68 -13.63 -14.27
CA GLU A 553 11.28 -12.37 -14.75
C GLU A 553 10.24 -11.32 -15.17
N ILE A 554 9.04 -11.74 -15.57
CA ILE A 554 7.98 -10.85 -16.07
C ILE A 554 7.21 -10.14 -14.94
N GLU A 555 6.71 -8.94 -15.23
CA GLU A 555 5.85 -8.16 -14.34
C GLU A 555 4.54 -8.91 -13.98
N GLU A 556 4.06 -8.73 -12.74
CA GLU A 556 2.89 -9.42 -12.16
C GLU A 556 1.66 -9.36 -13.07
N SER A 557 1.46 -8.24 -13.78
CA SER A 557 0.31 -8.02 -14.66
C SER A 557 0.21 -8.96 -15.86
N TYR A 558 1.32 -9.57 -16.28
CA TYR A 558 1.37 -10.43 -17.47
C TYR A 558 1.63 -11.90 -17.14
N LYS A 559 1.87 -12.25 -15.86
CA LYS A 559 2.21 -13.63 -15.44
C LYS A 559 1.15 -14.66 -15.81
N ASP A 560 -0.13 -14.29 -15.69
CA ASP A 560 -1.25 -15.18 -15.97
C ASP A 560 -1.43 -15.49 -17.47
N GLU A 561 -0.95 -14.61 -18.35
CA GLU A 561 -1.04 -14.79 -19.80
C GLU A 561 0.15 -15.58 -20.39
N VAL A 562 1.20 -15.84 -19.61
CA VAL A 562 2.35 -16.63 -20.04
C VAL A 562 2.02 -18.12 -19.95
N ASN A 563 1.94 -18.78 -21.11
CA ASN A 563 1.69 -20.21 -21.19
C ASN A 563 2.36 -20.84 -22.43
N LEU A 564 3.30 -21.75 -22.19
CA LEU A 564 3.98 -22.56 -23.22
C LEU A 564 3.39 -23.97 -23.44
N ASP A 565 2.25 -24.32 -22.83
CA ASP A 565 1.60 -25.64 -22.97
C ASP A 565 1.22 -25.93 -24.43
N SER A 566 0.76 -24.91 -25.15
CA SER A 566 0.47 -25.06 -26.58
C SER A 566 1.72 -25.45 -27.39
N SER A 567 2.91 -24.98 -27.01
CA SER A 567 4.17 -25.40 -27.62
C SER A 567 4.53 -26.84 -27.24
N GLN A 568 4.25 -27.29 -26.02
CA GLN A 568 4.43 -28.69 -25.63
C GLN A 568 3.49 -29.63 -26.41
N GLU A 569 2.22 -29.24 -26.57
CA GLU A 569 1.24 -30.01 -27.33
C GLU A 569 1.66 -30.18 -28.80
N LEU A 570 2.27 -29.15 -29.41
CA LEU A 570 2.82 -29.24 -30.77
C LEU A 570 3.88 -30.35 -30.88
N PHE A 571 4.86 -30.39 -29.97
CA PHE A 571 5.90 -31.42 -29.98
C PHE A 571 5.35 -32.81 -29.64
N ARG A 572 4.42 -32.93 -28.67
CA ARG A 572 3.74 -34.21 -28.37
C ARG A 572 2.95 -34.74 -29.56
N THR A 573 2.27 -33.87 -30.29
CA THR A 573 1.55 -34.23 -31.52
C THR A 573 2.50 -34.73 -32.60
N LEU A 574 3.66 -34.08 -32.75
CA LEU A 574 4.68 -34.50 -33.71
C LEU A 574 5.29 -35.86 -33.34
N ILE A 575 5.57 -36.12 -32.06
CA ILE A 575 6.04 -37.44 -31.58
C ILE A 575 5.04 -38.53 -31.96
N ASN A 576 3.75 -38.34 -31.68
CA ASN A 576 2.71 -39.32 -32.01
C ASN A 576 2.59 -39.55 -33.52
N GLN A 577 2.69 -38.50 -34.33
CA GLN A 577 2.69 -38.60 -35.79
C GLN A 577 3.91 -39.39 -36.28
N SER A 578 5.10 -39.09 -35.78
CA SER A 578 6.35 -39.78 -36.12
C SER A 578 6.31 -41.28 -35.78
N ILE A 579 5.79 -41.64 -34.60
CA ILE A 579 5.63 -43.05 -34.20
C ILE A 579 4.62 -43.77 -35.09
N GLN A 580 3.52 -43.10 -35.46
CA GLN A 580 2.54 -43.68 -36.40
C GLN A 580 3.13 -43.89 -37.79
N THR A 581 3.96 -42.97 -38.28
CA THR A 581 4.67 -43.12 -39.56
C THR A 581 5.63 -44.32 -39.54
N LEU A 582 6.36 -44.53 -38.43
CA LEU A 582 7.19 -45.74 -38.26
C LEU A 582 6.35 -47.02 -38.27
N LEU A 583 5.21 -47.05 -37.57
CA LEU A 583 4.30 -48.19 -37.58
C LEU A 583 3.76 -48.47 -38.99
N ASN A 584 3.36 -47.43 -39.73
CA ASN A 584 2.89 -47.56 -41.11
C ASN A 584 3.99 -48.08 -42.05
N SER A 585 5.26 -47.69 -41.85
CA SER A 585 6.39 -48.26 -42.61
C SER A 585 6.52 -49.77 -42.37
N VAL A 586 6.47 -50.19 -41.10
CA VAL A 586 6.52 -51.61 -40.76
C VAL A 586 5.33 -52.36 -41.36
N GLU A 587 4.13 -51.76 -41.32
CA GLU A 587 2.94 -52.28 -41.98
C GLU A 587 3.18 -52.57 -43.46
N ALA A 588 3.68 -51.58 -44.19
CA ALA A 588 3.92 -51.68 -45.62
C ALA A 588 4.94 -52.79 -45.94
N LYS A 589 6.06 -52.84 -45.20
CA LYS A 589 7.10 -53.87 -45.34
C LYS A 589 6.55 -55.27 -45.07
N LEU A 590 5.71 -55.45 -44.06
CA LEU A 590 5.09 -56.74 -43.74
C LEU A 590 4.02 -57.15 -44.77
N LEU A 591 3.16 -56.22 -45.19
CA LEU A 591 2.14 -56.47 -46.21
C LEU A 591 2.74 -56.88 -47.55
N GLU A 592 3.90 -56.33 -47.92
CA GLU A 592 4.64 -56.76 -49.11
C GLU A 592 5.05 -58.23 -49.02
N GLN A 593 5.60 -58.68 -47.89
CA GLN A 593 5.95 -60.08 -47.67
C GLN A 593 4.71 -60.98 -47.65
N PHE A 594 3.62 -60.53 -47.03
CA PHE A 594 2.35 -61.27 -46.98
C PHE A 594 1.63 -61.34 -48.34
N SER A 595 1.97 -60.49 -49.30
CA SER A 595 1.42 -60.57 -50.67
C SER A 595 1.73 -61.91 -51.35
N SER A 596 2.87 -62.53 -51.00
CA SER A 596 3.27 -63.86 -51.47
C SER A 596 2.34 -64.96 -50.94
N ILE A 597 1.84 -64.81 -49.70
CA ILE A 597 0.88 -65.75 -49.09
C ILE A 597 -0.44 -65.72 -49.86
N ILE A 598 -0.92 -64.53 -50.24
CA ILE A 598 -2.20 -64.38 -50.97
C ILE A 598 -2.14 -65.03 -52.36
N LYS A 599 -0.96 -65.06 -53.00
CA LYS A 599 -0.78 -65.61 -54.36
C LYS A 599 -0.65 -67.13 -54.41
N MET A 600 -0.37 -67.80 -53.28
CA MET A 600 -0.21 -69.26 -53.22
C MET A 600 -1.55 -70.02 -53.31
N ASN A 601 -1.53 -71.21 -53.89
CA ASN A 601 -2.71 -72.07 -54.01
C ASN A 601 -2.87 -72.99 -52.79
N TRP A 602 -3.56 -72.49 -51.77
CA TRP A 602 -3.80 -73.19 -50.49
C TRP A 602 -4.83 -74.32 -50.56
N SER A 603 -5.53 -74.50 -51.68
CA SER A 603 -6.53 -75.58 -51.82
C SER A 603 -5.88 -76.95 -52.10
N ASN A 604 -4.72 -76.96 -52.75
CA ASN A 604 -4.00 -78.18 -53.15
C ASN A 604 -2.75 -78.43 -52.27
N PHE A 605 -2.68 -77.84 -51.08
CA PHE A 605 -1.53 -77.95 -50.19
C PHE A 605 -1.52 -79.33 -49.50
N LYS A 606 -0.55 -80.19 -49.82
CA LYS A 606 -0.62 -81.63 -49.45
C LYS A 606 0.14 -82.02 -48.18
N ALA A 607 1.13 -81.24 -47.75
CA ALA A 607 1.93 -81.55 -46.58
C ALA A 607 2.42 -80.27 -45.94
N VAL A 608 2.32 -80.20 -44.61
CA VAL A 608 2.94 -79.18 -43.78
C VAL A 608 4.46 -79.25 -43.98
N ASN A 609 5.06 -78.13 -44.40
CA ASN A 609 6.49 -78.01 -44.62
C ASN A 609 7.13 -77.21 -43.46
N ASP A 610 8.40 -76.86 -43.58
CA ASP A 610 9.03 -75.85 -42.73
C ASP A 610 8.36 -74.46 -42.90
N THR A 611 8.63 -73.55 -41.98
CA THR A 611 8.17 -72.15 -41.98
C THR A 611 8.39 -71.46 -43.33
N LEU A 612 7.39 -70.68 -43.77
CA LEU A 612 7.45 -70.00 -45.07
C LEU A 612 8.59 -68.97 -45.15
N ASP A 613 9.21 -68.86 -46.32
CA ASP A 613 10.30 -67.88 -46.54
C ASP A 613 9.84 -66.43 -46.33
N CYS A 614 8.57 -66.12 -46.59
CA CYS A 614 8.02 -64.79 -46.29
C CYS A 614 8.04 -64.48 -44.78
N ILE A 615 7.78 -65.48 -43.93
CA ILE A 615 7.79 -65.34 -42.47
C ILE A 615 9.23 -65.22 -41.95
N LYS A 616 10.16 -66.01 -42.52
CA LYS A 616 11.60 -65.87 -42.26
C LYS A 616 12.09 -64.47 -42.61
N ASN A 617 11.61 -63.88 -43.72
CA ASN A 617 11.92 -62.50 -44.10
C ASN A 617 11.27 -61.47 -43.17
N CYS A 618 10.00 -61.65 -42.77
CA CYS A 618 9.36 -60.81 -41.75
C CYS A 618 10.15 -60.78 -40.44
N LYS A 619 10.64 -61.95 -39.98
CA LYS A 619 11.49 -62.05 -38.79
C LYS A 619 12.78 -61.24 -38.92
N LYS A 620 13.44 -61.29 -40.09
CA LYS A 620 14.64 -60.49 -40.37
C LYS A 620 14.34 -58.99 -40.37
N ILE A 621 13.26 -58.57 -41.04
CA ILE A 621 12.85 -57.16 -41.10
C ILE A 621 12.56 -56.62 -39.69
N LEU A 622 11.75 -57.34 -38.91
CA LEU A 622 11.41 -56.96 -37.54
C LEU A 622 12.66 -56.88 -36.65
N LYS A 623 13.56 -57.86 -36.74
CA LYS A 623 14.79 -57.88 -35.94
C LYS A 623 15.71 -56.70 -36.28
N ASN A 624 15.95 -56.43 -37.56
CA ASN A 624 16.84 -55.34 -37.99
C ASN A 624 16.28 -53.97 -37.57
N LEU A 625 15.00 -53.73 -37.84
CA LEU A 625 14.34 -52.46 -37.55
C LEU A 625 14.23 -52.21 -36.04
N CYS A 626 13.84 -53.22 -35.25
CA CYS A 626 13.77 -53.07 -33.80
C CYS A 626 15.15 -52.87 -33.18
N SER A 627 16.19 -53.56 -33.67
CA SER A 627 17.56 -53.38 -33.16
C SER A 627 18.09 -51.97 -33.47
N SER A 628 17.82 -51.47 -34.69
CA SER A 628 18.21 -50.11 -35.11
C SER A 628 17.45 -49.02 -34.34
N LEU A 629 16.16 -49.22 -34.06
CA LEU A 629 15.38 -48.28 -33.25
C LEU A 629 15.74 -48.35 -31.76
N GLU A 630 16.12 -49.51 -31.24
CA GLU A 630 16.48 -49.67 -29.82
C GLU A 630 17.75 -48.90 -29.44
N THR A 631 18.71 -48.78 -30.37
CA THR A 631 19.92 -48.00 -30.17
C THR A 631 19.65 -46.50 -30.29
N ASN A 632 18.74 -46.09 -31.17
CA ASN A 632 18.55 -44.68 -31.54
C ASN A 632 17.36 -43.99 -30.85
N LEU A 633 16.44 -44.73 -30.21
CA LEU A 633 15.21 -44.18 -29.63
C LEU A 633 15.20 -44.30 -28.11
N ASN A 634 14.64 -43.29 -27.43
CA ASN A 634 14.41 -43.33 -25.99
C ASN A 634 13.58 -44.56 -25.56
N SER A 635 13.98 -45.20 -24.46
CA SER A 635 13.33 -46.37 -23.85
C SER A 635 11.81 -46.27 -23.68
N THR A 636 11.29 -45.09 -23.32
CA THR A 636 9.85 -44.86 -23.13
C THR A 636 9.10 -44.93 -24.46
N TYR A 637 9.62 -44.26 -25.49
CA TYR A 637 9.00 -44.25 -26.81
C TYR A 637 9.24 -45.55 -27.58
N PHE A 638 10.36 -46.21 -27.35
CA PHE A 638 10.60 -47.57 -27.85
C PHE A 638 9.60 -48.56 -27.25
N SER A 639 9.35 -48.51 -25.94
CA SER A 639 8.31 -49.30 -25.29
C SER A 639 6.92 -49.02 -25.86
N TYR A 640 6.58 -47.75 -26.10
CA TYR A 640 5.30 -47.35 -26.68
C TYR A 640 5.15 -47.85 -28.14
N PHE A 641 6.19 -47.72 -28.96
CA PHE A 641 6.24 -48.27 -30.30
C PHE A 641 6.05 -49.80 -30.29
N MET A 642 6.81 -50.50 -29.44
CA MET A 642 6.71 -51.96 -29.32
C MET A 642 5.33 -52.41 -28.85
N ASN A 643 4.72 -51.73 -27.87
CA ASN A 643 3.36 -52.03 -27.41
C ASN A 643 2.30 -51.91 -28.51
N LYS A 644 2.51 -51.03 -29.50
CA LYS A 644 1.63 -50.92 -30.68
C LYS A 644 1.98 -51.92 -31.77
N LEU A 645 3.27 -52.18 -31.99
CA LEU A 645 3.76 -53.14 -32.98
C LEU A 645 3.36 -54.57 -32.64
N GLY A 646 3.42 -54.96 -31.36
CA GLY A 646 3.16 -56.32 -30.90
C GLY A 646 1.79 -56.87 -31.34
N PRO A 647 0.67 -56.18 -31.05
CA PRO A 647 -0.66 -56.59 -31.50
C PRO A 647 -0.89 -56.43 -33.00
N MET A 648 -0.17 -55.51 -33.64
CA MET A 648 -0.31 -55.19 -35.06
C MET A 648 0.17 -56.33 -35.96
N VAL A 649 1.31 -56.96 -35.65
CA VAL A 649 1.88 -58.04 -36.49
C VAL A 649 0.92 -59.24 -36.66
N PRO A 650 0.35 -59.84 -35.58
CA PRO A 650 -0.62 -60.93 -35.71
C PRO A 650 -1.91 -60.52 -36.42
N LYS A 651 -2.36 -59.27 -36.20
CA LYS A 651 -3.57 -58.74 -36.85
C LYS A 651 -3.38 -58.65 -38.37
N LEU A 652 -2.26 -58.09 -38.83
CA LEU A 652 -1.94 -58.01 -40.26
C LEU A 652 -1.81 -59.38 -40.91
N TYR A 653 -1.23 -60.34 -40.19
CA TYR A 653 -1.13 -61.72 -40.66
C TYR A 653 -2.53 -62.35 -40.85
N MET A 654 -3.43 -62.18 -39.89
CA MET A 654 -4.83 -62.63 -40.02
C MET A 654 -5.56 -61.93 -41.17
N GLU A 655 -5.37 -60.62 -41.34
CA GLU A 655 -5.95 -59.88 -42.47
C GLU A 655 -5.45 -60.37 -43.82
N ALA A 656 -4.18 -60.78 -43.92
CA ALA A 656 -3.64 -61.40 -45.12
C ALA A 656 -4.27 -62.78 -45.39
N ILE A 657 -4.45 -63.60 -44.34
CA ILE A 657 -5.13 -64.90 -44.45
C ILE A 657 -6.58 -64.72 -44.89
N TYR A 658 -7.28 -63.73 -44.35
CA TYR A 658 -8.67 -63.44 -44.72
C TYR A 658 -8.88 -63.00 -46.17
N ARG A 659 -7.80 -62.65 -46.89
CA ARG A 659 -7.84 -62.33 -48.32
C ARG A 659 -7.63 -63.56 -49.22
N ILE A 660 -7.31 -64.72 -48.66
CA ILE A 660 -7.11 -65.97 -49.40
C ILE A 660 -8.47 -66.47 -49.94
N LYS A 661 -8.47 -67.06 -51.14
CA LYS A 661 -9.70 -67.54 -51.80
C LYS A 661 -10.26 -68.82 -51.18
N LYS A 662 -9.43 -69.87 -51.07
CA LYS A 662 -9.82 -71.19 -50.55
C LYS A 662 -8.64 -71.89 -49.87
N CYS A 663 -8.86 -72.49 -48.70
CA CYS A 663 -7.85 -73.25 -47.94
C CYS A 663 -8.35 -74.66 -47.56
N ASN A 664 -7.41 -75.58 -47.30
CA ASN A 664 -7.67 -76.94 -46.80
C ASN A 664 -7.20 -77.13 -45.35
N GLU A 665 -7.41 -78.30 -44.75
CA GLU A 665 -7.04 -78.58 -43.35
C GLU A 665 -5.52 -78.46 -43.10
N GLU A 666 -4.72 -79.05 -44.00
CA GLU A 666 -3.25 -79.00 -43.94
C GLU A 666 -2.69 -77.58 -44.01
N SER A 667 -3.27 -76.71 -44.85
CA SER A 667 -2.86 -75.29 -44.92
C SER A 667 -3.15 -74.52 -43.63
N SER A 668 -4.20 -74.90 -42.90
CA SER A 668 -4.50 -74.30 -41.60
C SER A 668 -3.45 -74.64 -40.55
N GLN A 669 -2.90 -75.86 -40.60
CA GLN A 669 -1.78 -76.27 -39.74
C GLN A 669 -0.50 -75.48 -40.08
N GLN A 670 -0.22 -75.24 -41.37
CA GLN A 670 0.90 -74.39 -41.79
C GLN A 670 0.76 -72.95 -41.26
N PHE A 671 -0.44 -72.35 -41.35
CA PHE A 671 -0.67 -70.99 -40.82
C PHE A 671 -0.45 -70.89 -39.30
N GLN A 672 -0.80 -71.94 -38.55
CA GLN A 672 -0.53 -71.99 -37.11
C GLN A 672 0.97 -72.05 -36.82
N LEU A 673 1.73 -72.85 -37.57
CA LEU A 673 3.20 -72.92 -37.43
C LEU A 673 3.85 -71.57 -37.75
N ASP A 674 3.44 -70.93 -38.84
CA ASP A 674 3.93 -69.61 -39.25
C ASP A 674 3.59 -68.52 -38.20
N LEU A 675 2.40 -68.56 -37.61
CA LEU A 675 2.00 -67.68 -36.51
C LEU A 675 2.88 -67.88 -35.26
N LEU A 676 3.22 -69.13 -34.94
CA LEU A 676 4.13 -69.45 -33.83
C LEU A 676 5.56 -68.95 -34.11
N GLU A 677 6.03 -68.97 -35.36
CA GLU A 677 7.32 -68.38 -35.72
C GLU A 677 7.31 -66.85 -35.62
N LEU A 678 6.21 -66.19 -36.01
CA LEU A 678 6.03 -64.75 -35.76
C LEU A 678 5.97 -64.43 -34.26
N LYS A 679 5.32 -65.26 -33.45
CA LYS A 679 5.35 -65.15 -31.97
C LYS A 679 6.78 -65.26 -31.47
N SER A 680 7.52 -66.26 -31.94
CA SER A 680 8.93 -66.48 -31.58
C SER A 680 9.76 -65.24 -31.91
N ALA A 681 9.61 -64.66 -33.11
CA ALA A 681 10.30 -63.43 -33.51
C ALA A 681 10.02 -62.24 -32.57
N LEU A 682 8.75 -61.99 -32.23
CA LEU A 682 8.38 -60.91 -31.31
C LEU A 682 8.90 -61.14 -29.88
N MET A 683 8.85 -62.39 -29.41
CA MET A 683 9.36 -62.77 -28.09
C MET A 683 10.89 -62.72 -28.01
N ASP A 684 11.59 -63.05 -29.09
CA ASP A 684 13.05 -62.96 -29.20
C ASP A 684 13.51 -61.50 -29.13
N ILE A 685 12.78 -60.58 -29.79
CA ILE A 685 13.01 -59.13 -29.67
C ILE A 685 12.80 -58.69 -28.22
N SER A 686 11.73 -59.16 -27.56
CA SER A 686 11.47 -58.84 -26.15
C SER A 686 12.53 -59.36 -25.18
N LYS A 687 13.13 -60.52 -25.47
CA LYS A 687 14.19 -61.10 -24.62
C LYS A 687 15.54 -60.42 -24.83
N SER A 688 15.77 -59.93 -26.05
CA SER A 688 17.02 -59.28 -26.42
C SER A 688 17.11 -57.84 -25.89
N SER A 689 15.96 -57.21 -25.64
CA SER A 689 15.88 -55.83 -25.16
C SER A 689 15.62 -55.75 -23.64
N PRO A 690 16.53 -55.16 -22.84
CA PRO A 690 16.27 -54.89 -21.42
C PRO A 690 15.20 -53.81 -21.20
N LYS A 691 14.88 -53.04 -22.25
CA LYS A 691 13.94 -51.90 -22.22
C LYS A 691 12.47 -52.35 -22.32
N MET A 692 12.18 -53.66 -22.28
CA MET A 692 10.84 -54.20 -22.52
C MET A 692 9.95 -54.38 -21.29
N THR A 693 8.68 -54.00 -21.47
CA THR A 693 7.67 -54.03 -20.42
C THR A 693 6.91 -55.37 -20.41
N LYS A 694 6.51 -55.83 -19.22
CA LYS A 694 5.60 -57.00 -19.08
C LYS A 694 4.29 -56.81 -19.85
N THR A 695 3.87 -55.55 -20.03
CA THR A 695 2.71 -55.15 -20.83
C THR A 695 2.82 -55.60 -22.29
N PHE A 696 3.99 -55.44 -22.92
CA PHE A 696 4.22 -55.89 -24.30
C PHE A 696 3.98 -57.40 -24.44
N VAL A 697 4.60 -58.19 -23.57
CA VAL A 697 4.49 -59.66 -23.59
C VAL A 697 3.03 -60.11 -23.43
N ASN A 698 2.28 -59.47 -22.52
CA ASN A 698 0.87 -59.77 -22.31
C ASN A 698 0.02 -59.41 -23.54
N LEU A 699 0.26 -58.25 -24.15
CA LEU A 699 -0.45 -57.80 -25.35
C LEU A 699 -0.17 -58.71 -26.56
N VAL A 700 1.09 -59.09 -26.77
CA VAL A 700 1.47 -60.03 -27.83
C VAL A 700 0.83 -61.39 -27.60
N ASN A 701 0.94 -61.95 -26.39
CA ASN A 701 0.34 -63.25 -26.08
C ASN A 701 -1.18 -63.24 -26.26
N ARG A 702 -1.86 -62.16 -25.86
CA ARG A 702 -3.30 -62.01 -26.08
C ARG A 702 -3.64 -61.99 -27.57
N SER A 703 -2.99 -61.14 -28.37
CA SER A 703 -3.24 -61.03 -29.81
C SER A 703 -2.90 -62.33 -30.56
N ILE A 704 -1.78 -62.98 -30.21
CA ILE A 704 -1.42 -64.28 -30.78
C ILE A 704 -2.45 -65.35 -30.43
N THR A 705 -2.89 -65.43 -29.16
CA THR A 705 -3.91 -66.42 -28.74
C THR A 705 -5.21 -66.22 -29.51
N GLN A 706 -5.64 -64.95 -29.69
CA GLN A 706 -6.81 -64.59 -30.48
C GLN A 706 -6.68 -64.97 -31.97
N SER A 707 -5.50 -64.83 -32.57
CA SER A 707 -5.25 -65.29 -33.95
C SER A 707 -5.16 -66.81 -34.03
N GLU A 708 -4.55 -67.45 -33.05
CA GLU A 708 -4.36 -68.90 -32.98
C GLU A 708 -5.70 -69.64 -32.84
N THR A 709 -6.62 -69.17 -32.00
CA THR A 709 -7.96 -69.77 -31.87
C THR A 709 -8.73 -69.72 -33.19
N ARG A 710 -8.67 -68.60 -33.91
CA ARG A 710 -9.28 -68.46 -35.25
C ARG A 710 -8.66 -69.42 -36.28
N LEU A 711 -7.35 -69.57 -36.27
CA LEU A 711 -6.67 -70.55 -37.14
C LEU A 711 -6.91 -72.00 -36.72
N LYS A 712 -7.23 -72.27 -35.46
CA LYS A 712 -7.69 -73.60 -35.00
C LYS A 712 -9.06 -73.93 -35.56
N VAL A 713 -10.01 -73.00 -35.50
CA VAL A 713 -11.33 -73.17 -36.13
C VAL A 713 -11.20 -73.42 -37.64
N LEU A 714 -10.30 -72.70 -38.31
CA LEU A 714 -10.03 -72.89 -39.74
C LEU A 714 -9.51 -74.31 -40.08
N GLY A 715 -8.91 -75.03 -39.13
CA GLY A 715 -8.36 -76.37 -39.34
C GLY A 715 -9.35 -77.52 -39.12
N VAL A 716 -10.56 -77.24 -38.63
CA VAL A 716 -11.57 -78.25 -38.25
C VAL A 716 -12.37 -78.71 -39.48
N PRO A 717 -12.75 -80.00 -39.60
CA PRO A 717 -13.59 -80.49 -40.69
C PRO A 717 -14.86 -79.66 -40.88
N LYS A 718 -15.29 -79.49 -42.15
CA LYS A 718 -16.39 -78.57 -42.51
C LYS A 718 -17.67 -78.75 -41.69
N ALA A 719 -17.99 -79.97 -41.28
CA ALA A 719 -19.19 -80.26 -40.49
C ALA A 719 -19.16 -79.71 -39.04
N GLN A 720 -17.97 -79.45 -38.49
CA GLN A 720 -17.78 -79.10 -37.06
C GLN A 720 -17.35 -77.63 -36.85
N ILE A 721 -17.20 -76.85 -37.92
CA ILE A 721 -16.68 -75.47 -37.85
C ILE A 721 -17.58 -74.56 -37.00
N CYS A 722 -18.91 -74.66 -37.12
CA CYS A 722 -19.85 -73.84 -36.32
C CYS A 722 -19.76 -74.14 -34.83
N GLU A 723 -19.76 -75.42 -34.46
CA GLU A 723 -19.69 -75.86 -33.05
C GLU A 723 -18.36 -75.46 -32.42
N VAL A 724 -17.25 -75.68 -33.13
CA VAL A 724 -15.92 -75.37 -32.61
C VAL A 724 -15.67 -73.85 -32.55
N TYR A 725 -16.25 -73.05 -33.45
CA TYR A 725 -16.20 -71.59 -33.36
C TYR A 725 -16.90 -71.08 -32.09
N ASN A 726 -18.09 -71.59 -31.78
CA ASN A 726 -18.85 -71.19 -30.59
C ASN A 726 -18.16 -71.60 -29.27
N HIS A 727 -17.38 -72.69 -29.27
CA HIS A 727 -16.67 -73.19 -28.09
C HIS A 727 -15.26 -72.63 -27.88
N LEU A 728 -14.49 -72.35 -28.95
CA LEU A 728 -13.08 -71.93 -28.83
C LEU A 728 -12.86 -70.42 -28.79
N ILE A 729 -13.84 -69.62 -29.24
CA ILE A 729 -13.74 -68.16 -29.25
C ILE A 729 -14.51 -67.60 -28.05
N ASN A 730 -13.82 -66.79 -27.25
CA ASN A 730 -14.41 -66.09 -26.12
C ASN A 730 -15.58 -65.21 -26.58
N ASP A 731 -16.64 -65.14 -25.77
CA ASP A 731 -17.90 -64.46 -26.14
C ASP A 731 -17.69 -62.98 -26.51
N GLN A 732 -16.75 -62.28 -25.87
CA GLN A 732 -16.39 -60.88 -26.17
C GLN A 732 -15.68 -60.66 -27.53
N ASP A 733 -15.10 -61.71 -28.12
CA ASP A 733 -14.37 -61.65 -29.39
C ASP A 733 -15.16 -62.31 -30.56
N LYS A 734 -16.37 -62.82 -30.30
CA LYS A 734 -17.25 -63.41 -31.32
C LYS A 734 -17.79 -62.31 -32.23
N SER A 735 -17.66 -62.51 -33.54
CA SER A 735 -18.21 -61.59 -34.52
C SER A 735 -18.74 -62.34 -35.73
N ILE A 736 -19.98 -62.02 -36.12
CA ILE A 736 -20.65 -62.58 -37.29
C ILE A 736 -19.83 -62.32 -38.56
N GLU A 737 -19.17 -61.16 -38.66
CA GLU A 737 -18.29 -60.83 -39.79
C GLU A 737 -17.01 -61.67 -39.82
N ASP A 738 -16.45 -61.99 -38.65
CA ASP A 738 -15.24 -62.80 -38.52
C ASP A 738 -15.52 -64.25 -38.91
N PHE A 739 -16.62 -64.83 -38.44
CA PHE A 739 -17.09 -66.14 -38.88
C PHE A 739 -17.37 -66.18 -40.39
N ALA A 740 -18.01 -65.14 -40.93
CA ALA A 740 -18.29 -65.05 -42.37
C ALA A 740 -17.00 -65.06 -43.22
N LYS A 741 -15.93 -64.41 -42.74
CA LYS A 741 -14.60 -64.45 -43.40
C LYS A 741 -14.01 -65.85 -43.34
N ILE A 742 -14.03 -66.52 -42.19
CA ILE A 742 -13.51 -67.89 -42.00
C ILE A 742 -14.24 -68.88 -42.90
N ALA A 743 -15.58 -68.86 -42.91
CA ALA A 743 -16.38 -69.79 -43.71
C ALA A 743 -16.31 -69.49 -45.22
N LYS A 744 -16.07 -68.24 -45.63
CA LYS A 744 -15.73 -67.90 -47.03
C LYS A 744 -14.45 -68.60 -47.50
N ILE A 745 -13.40 -68.61 -46.67
CA ILE A 745 -12.10 -69.21 -47.01
C ILE A 745 -12.17 -70.75 -47.01
N ARG A 746 -13.04 -71.36 -46.20
CA ARG A 746 -13.29 -72.82 -46.24
C ARG A 746 -14.22 -73.26 -47.39
N GLY A 747 -14.76 -72.30 -48.13
CA GLY A 747 -15.51 -72.52 -49.36
C GLY A 747 -16.92 -73.07 -49.16
N PHE A 748 -17.62 -72.65 -48.09
CA PHE A 748 -19.06 -72.90 -47.94
C PHE A 748 -19.84 -72.11 -49.01
N ASN A 749 -20.89 -72.73 -49.56
CA ASN A 749 -21.83 -72.03 -50.44
C ASN A 749 -22.76 -71.14 -49.60
N LYS A 750 -23.21 -70.00 -50.12
CA LYS A 750 -24.14 -69.07 -49.42
C LYS A 750 -25.42 -69.75 -48.88
N THR A 751 -25.77 -70.93 -49.38
CA THR A 751 -26.95 -71.72 -49.01
C THR A 751 -26.70 -72.75 -47.90
N GLU A 752 -25.44 -73.11 -47.60
CA GLU A 752 -25.04 -73.97 -46.46
C GLU A 752 -24.70 -73.14 -45.20
N PHE A 753 -24.95 -71.83 -45.26
CA PHE A 753 -24.37 -70.80 -44.41
C PHE A 753 -25.47 -70.21 -43.51
N ASP A 754 -25.83 -70.89 -42.43
CA ASP A 754 -26.81 -70.37 -41.48
C ASP A 754 -26.12 -69.56 -40.37
N LEU A 755 -26.07 -68.24 -40.55
CA LEU A 755 -25.46 -67.30 -39.60
C LEU A 755 -26.21 -67.23 -38.26
N SER A 756 -27.43 -67.78 -38.18
CA SER A 756 -28.25 -67.79 -36.95
C SER A 756 -27.73 -68.76 -35.87
N GLN A 757 -26.79 -69.64 -36.21
CA GLN A 757 -26.21 -70.62 -35.28
C GLN A 757 -25.05 -70.07 -34.42
N ILE A 758 -24.65 -68.82 -34.62
CA ILE A 758 -23.59 -68.17 -33.84
C ILE A 758 -24.23 -67.57 -32.60
N GLN A 759 -23.87 -68.09 -31.43
CA GLN A 759 -24.28 -67.54 -30.14
C GLN A 759 -23.40 -66.31 -29.86
N VAL A 760 -23.83 -65.15 -30.32
CA VAL A 760 -23.30 -63.84 -29.91
C VAL A 760 -24.20 -63.35 -28.79
N ASP A 761 -23.64 -63.07 -27.61
CA ASP A 761 -24.39 -62.40 -26.55
C ASP A 761 -24.60 -60.94 -26.98
N ASP A 762 -25.86 -60.56 -27.21
CA ASP A 762 -26.26 -59.16 -27.37
C ASP A 762 -26.27 -58.49 -25.98
N GLU A 763 -25.22 -57.72 -25.68
CA GLU A 763 -25.29 -56.57 -24.76
C GLU A 763 -25.21 -55.25 -25.54
#